data_AF-A0A6L3AKB7-F1
#
_entry.id   AF-A0A6L3AKB7-F1
#
_cell.length_a   1.000
_cell.length_b   1.000
_cell.length_c   1.000
_cell.angle_alpha   90.00
_cell.angle_beta   90.00
_cell.angle_gamma   90.00
#
_symmetry.space_group_name_H-M   'P 1'
#
loop_
_entity.id
_entity.type
_entity.pdbx_description
1 polymer ?
#
loop_
_entity_poly.entity_id
_entity_poly.type
_entity_poly.pdbx_seq_one_letter_code
_entity_poly.pdbx_strand_id
1 'polypeptide(L)'
;MSRKLWAYPTTVLICLLFWFRHGYAEIPYLVGKDGVLNLEMEARPVDLELRPGVFFDAWGYCIKGEKPTVPGPTIKVKEGTKVRIHFTNKLTVPSSIHPHGAKYTVASDGAHIAGNPDSIAAPGYSGTFEWDTSGTPGTWFYHPHVFEMGGEEGISRGLWGAFIVEPENSDPDPPDKEFVVFMHTFLLQGKKYEAFNGKSGDVEFMNGVRSAFPGLVWQAKMGEKVRFHLINSSGEMHTFHTHGHRWMDKASGQLIDNISLAPFTSYVLDFVAGEGVGPGNWAFHCHDNEHMTNGMFGIFVVEDETKRPKVEIVPPVLKGPPGSFTYPDPELKKMFEDFVGLSQGDGPWGEFYKPIPFYLYFNPARHYFPTDSNDYKKLLEKYRYDECVECHEEATPGIVAQWKMSNHANPKKNAEVAAETQEIEELIGKELNNWKPGTKDGVYCSYCHGKDHESLFMPTVDNSCGTCHPNQAKEFARGRDYGKPSHPHSWEGGLSTPWYVENYRRNQGFSMIGCDQCHQNMSSCDDCHGRHLFSAAEARRPEVCSGCHLGPDHPDWESYIHSRWGIAYEISGEKWNWEKKLSEVIPGKDYPTPTCQYCHMYVGNGRWEMNVETKGIWRMGVTPPKEVEFKSSLKDFPYGVKIPPMDKKLEIYSPESLEKRRYWIELCAKCHGSRFSRMWLDSIDQYMFESWKRIDEAQLIVEELFAGDMVKPSPEERPPFPLSDLMVKILGPEKLGPEVYNLLKETNGHLPVVGPILGAYAIFTEKDGNPSGVEREYVEMWFWKHLQGYKGVAHAQQDISWWLGSSQTMGKLTHIQDEATKLKRLKALEDAMKNK
;
A
#
# COMPACT_ATOMS: atom_id res chain seq x y z
N MET A 1 -26.24 -18.78 -30.10
CA MET A 1 -25.04 -19.16 -29.32
C MET A 1 -24.21 -17.89 -29.12
N SER A 2 -24.53 -17.01 -28.17
CA SER A 2 -24.24 -17.06 -26.72
C SER A 2 -22.78 -16.71 -26.38
N ARG A 3 -22.52 -15.43 -26.10
CA ARG A 3 -21.61 -14.96 -25.04
C ARG A 3 -22.18 -13.65 -24.47
N LYS A 4 -23.04 -13.82 -23.46
CA LYS A 4 -23.43 -12.79 -22.48
C LYS A 4 -22.73 -13.13 -21.16
N LEU A 5 -22.53 -12.09 -20.36
CA LEU A 5 -22.13 -12.05 -18.94
C LEU A 5 -20.64 -12.24 -18.66
N TRP A 6 -19.99 -11.16 -18.19
CA TRP A 6 -19.45 -11.00 -16.82
C TRP A 6 -18.57 -9.73 -16.81
N ALA A 7 -19.13 -8.59 -16.40
CA ALA A 7 -18.41 -7.39 -15.95
C ALA A 7 -19.40 -6.49 -15.18
N TYR A 8 -18.92 -5.85 -14.11
CA TYR A 8 -19.62 -5.06 -13.08
C TYR A 8 -20.25 -5.91 -11.95
N PRO A 9 -19.69 -5.87 -10.72
CA PRO A 9 -19.48 -4.64 -9.95
C PRO A 9 -18.08 -4.57 -9.29
N THR A 10 -17.19 -3.72 -9.80
CA THR A 10 -15.92 -3.37 -9.11
C THR A 10 -15.51 -1.91 -9.34
N THR A 11 -16.19 -1.22 -10.24
CA THR A 11 -15.84 0.12 -10.72
C THR A 11 -16.36 1.26 -9.84
N VAL A 12 -17.22 0.96 -8.86
CA VAL A 12 -17.92 1.98 -8.05
C VAL A 12 -17.18 2.31 -6.74
N LEU A 13 -16.41 1.36 -6.18
CA LEU A 13 -15.66 1.58 -4.94
C LEU A 13 -14.20 2.02 -5.16
N ILE A 14 -13.57 1.55 -6.26
CA ILE A 14 -12.20 1.92 -6.64
C ILE A 14 -12.14 3.38 -7.06
N CYS A 15 -13.22 3.90 -7.63
CA CYS A 15 -13.32 5.30 -8.00
C CYS A 15 -13.31 6.18 -6.72
N LEU A 16 -14.20 5.98 -5.74
CA LEU A 16 -14.27 6.88 -4.57
C LEU A 16 -12.94 7.05 -3.77
N LEU A 17 -12.02 6.08 -3.82
CA LEU A 17 -10.75 6.13 -3.09
C LEU A 17 -9.59 6.82 -3.84
N PHE A 18 -9.65 6.94 -5.17
CA PHE A 18 -8.58 7.55 -5.97
C PHE A 18 -8.52 9.09 -5.86
N TRP A 19 -9.54 9.70 -5.28
CA TRP A 19 -9.75 11.15 -5.35
C TRP A 19 -9.48 11.93 -4.09
N PHE A 20 -9.49 11.27 -2.93
CA PHE A 20 -9.07 11.90 -1.68
C PHE A 20 -7.56 12.20 -1.62
N ARG A 21 -6.76 11.71 -2.59
CA ARG A 21 -5.28 11.79 -2.55
C ARG A 21 -4.65 12.73 -3.58
N HIS A 22 -5.44 13.37 -4.44
CA HIS A 22 -4.98 14.41 -5.36
C HIS A 22 -5.55 15.79 -4.99
N GLY A 23 -5.56 16.11 -3.69
CA GLY A 23 -5.38 17.50 -3.32
C GLY A 23 -4.00 17.90 -3.86
N TYR A 24 -3.97 18.68 -4.93
CA TYR A 24 -2.75 19.33 -5.41
C TYR A 24 -2.00 19.87 -4.20
N ALA A 25 -0.68 19.70 -4.20
CA ALA A 25 0.19 20.33 -3.23
C ALA A 25 -0.27 21.78 -3.01
N GLU A 26 -0.54 22.15 -1.76
CA GLU A 26 -0.50 23.57 -1.37
C GLU A 26 0.93 24.04 -1.68
N ILE A 27 1.10 24.67 -2.84
CA ILE A 27 2.34 25.31 -3.26
C ILE A 27 2.33 26.73 -2.67
N PRO A 28 3.45 27.19 -2.08
CA PRO A 28 3.44 28.22 -1.05
C PRO A 28 3.12 29.60 -1.59
N TYR A 29 2.55 30.42 -0.71
CA TYR A 29 2.50 31.87 -0.80
C TYR A 29 3.82 32.47 -1.33
N LEU A 30 3.80 33.02 -2.53
CA LEU A 30 4.94 33.74 -3.11
C LEU A 30 4.92 35.19 -2.62
N VAL A 31 5.38 35.44 -1.39
CA VAL A 31 5.46 36.78 -0.82
C VAL A 31 6.67 37.52 -1.41
N GLY A 32 6.41 38.60 -2.15
CA GLY A 32 7.46 39.47 -2.70
C GLY A 32 8.32 40.14 -1.61
N LYS A 33 9.62 40.23 -1.86
CA LYS A 33 10.59 40.89 -0.97
C LYS A 33 10.77 42.35 -1.43
N ASP A 34 10.81 43.31 -0.51
CA ASP A 34 11.12 44.72 -0.81
C ASP A 34 10.15 45.39 -1.83
N GLY A 35 8.88 44.95 -1.87
CA GLY A 35 7.85 45.50 -2.77
C GLY A 35 7.93 45.00 -4.22
N VAL A 36 8.81 44.03 -4.52
CA VAL A 36 8.93 43.41 -5.85
C VAL A 36 8.96 41.88 -5.75
N LEU A 37 8.16 41.20 -6.57
CA LEU A 37 8.18 39.74 -6.75
C LEU A 37 8.75 39.42 -8.14
N ASN A 38 9.89 38.72 -8.21
CA ASN A 38 10.45 38.26 -9.49
C ASN A 38 10.18 36.76 -9.65
N LEU A 39 9.61 36.36 -10.79
CA LEU A 39 9.26 34.97 -11.10
C LEU A 39 9.88 34.53 -12.42
N GLU A 40 10.45 33.33 -12.44
CA GLU A 40 10.80 32.64 -13.69
C GLU A 40 9.73 31.59 -13.99
N MET A 41 8.93 31.82 -15.03
CA MET A 41 7.78 30.97 -15.38
C MET A 41 7.94 30.34 -16.75
N GLU A 42 7.38 29.14 -16.92
CA GLU A 42 7.36 28.41 -18.18
C GLU A 42 5.95 27.92 -18.53
N ALA A 43 5.64 27.85 -19.83
CA ALA A 43 4.51 27.09 -20.35
C ALA A 43 5.01 25.81 -21.03
N ARG A 44 4.44 24.66 -20.67
CA ARG A 44 4.83 23.33 -21.17
C ARG A 44 3.62 22.42 -21.41
N PRO A 45 3.71 21.41 -22.31
CA PRO A 45 2.70 20.37 -22.40
C PRO A 45 2.61 19.59 -21.08
N VAL A 46 1.39 19.14 -20.74
CA VAL A 46 1.10 18.32 -19.56
C VAL A 46 0.01 17.31 -19.91
N ASP A 47 0.26 16.05 -19.59
CA ASP A 47 -0.75 15.01 -19.70
C ASP A 47 -1.69 15.09 -18.48
N LEU A 48 -2.85 15.72 -18.67
CA LEU A 48 -3.80 15.99 -17.60
C LEU A 48 -4.80 14.84 -17.47
N GLU A 49 -4.71 14.07 -16.39
CA GLU A 49 -5.76 13.12 -16.04
C GLU A 49 -6.97 13.87 -15.45
N LEU A 50 -8.02 14.07 -16.27
CA LEU A 50 -9.27 14.71 -15.86
C LEU A 50 -10.02 13.85 -14.83
N ARG A 51 -10.04 12.53 -15.06
CA ARG A 51 -10.59 11.47 -14.20
C ARG A 51 -9.96 10.12 -14.55
N PRO A 52 -10.07 9.07 -13.71
CA PRO A 52 -9.34 7.83 -13.89
C PRO A 52 -9.45 7.27 -15.31
N GLY A 53 -8.30 7.16 -15.98
CA GLY A 53 -8.22 6.63 -17.34
C GLY A 53 -8.69 7.58 -18.45
N VAL A 54 -9.03 8.83 -18.14
CA VAL A 54 -9.34 9.88 -19.12
C VAL A 54 -8.26 10.96 -19.06
N PHE A 55 -7.36 10.88 -20.02
CA PHE A 55 -6.24 11.79 -20.19
C PHE A 55 -6.56 12.86 -21.26
N PHE A 56 -6.13 14.09 -20.99
CA PHE A 56 -6.30 15.24 -21.85
C PHE A 56 -4.92 15.86 -22.16
N ASP A 57 -4.63 16.07 -23.45
CA ASP A 57 -3.43 16.74 -23.92
C ASP A 57 -3.52 18.25 -23.62
N ALA A 58 -3.09 18.60 -22.41
CA ALA A 58 -3.24 19.93 -21.83
C ALA A 58 -1.92 20.70 -21.89
N TRP A 59 -1.99 22.02 -21.67
CA TRP A 59 -0.84 22.90 -21.53
C TRP A 59 -0.92 23.57 -20.15
N GLY A 60 0.18 23.55 -19.40
CA GLY A 60 0.23 24.07 -18.04
C GLY A 60 1.33 25.11 -17.84
N TYR A 61 1.06 26.07 -16.95
CA TYR A 61 2.09 26.96 -16.43
C TYR A 61 2.84 26.32 -15.26
N CYS A 62 4.06 26.77 -15.02
CA CYS A 62 4.89 26.35 -13.89
C CYS A 62 5.97 27.38 -13.58
N ILE A 63 6.50 27.33 -12.35
CA ILE A 63 7.80 27.94 -12.05
C ILE A 63 8.89 27.10 -12.74
N LYS A 64 9.91 27.76 -13.26
CA LYS A 64 11.05 27.10 -13.91
C LYS A 64 11.68 26.07 -12.97
N GLY A 65 11.79 24.84 -13.46
CA GLY A 65 12.32 23.70 -12.69
C GLY A 65 11.27 22.85 -11.99
N GLU A 66 10.01 23.31 -11.89
CA GLU A 66 8.91 22.52 -11.32
C GLU A 66 8.23 21.65 -12.39
N LYS A 67 7.05 21.08 -12.12
CA LYS A 67 6.21 20.40 -13.13
C LYS A 67 5.09 21.35 -13.60
N PRO A 68 4.67 21.34 -14.88
CA PRO A 68 3.50 22.09 -15.34
C PRO A 68 2.23 21.59 -14.66
N THR A 69 1.35 22.51 -14.26
CA THR A 69 0.07 22.20 -13.62
C THR A 69 -1.09 22.93 -14.29
N VAL A 70 -2.30 22.39 -14.11
CA VAL A 70 -3.58 23.01 -14.51
C VAL A 70 -4.49 22.94 -13.27
N PRO A 71 -4.79 24.05 -12.57
CA PRO A 71 -4.32 25.42 -12.83
C PRO A 71 -2.80 25.57 -12.73
N GLY A 72 -2.28 26.61 -13.37
CA GLY A 72 -0.94 27.13 -13.13
C GLY A 72 -0.75 27.68 -11.72
N PRO A 73 0.50 28.03 -11.33
CA PRO A 73 0.81 28.55 -10.00
C PRO A 73 -0.08 29.73 -9.57
N THR A 74 -0.52 29.75 -8.31
CA THR A 74 -1.25 30.92 -7.78
C THR A 74 -0.26 32.01 -7.39
N ILE A 75 -0.38 33.20 -7.98
CA ILE A 75 0.41 34.36 -7.63
C ILE A 75 -0.39 35.19 -6.63
N LYS A 76 -0.02 35.15 -5.34
CA LYS A 76 -0.69 35.91 -4.27
C LYS A 76 0.25 36.97 -3.71
N VAL A 77 -0.13 38.25 -3.79
CA VAL A 77 0.70 39.40 -3.39
C VAL A 77 -0.12 40.46 -2.65
N LYS A 78 0.56 41.39 -1.95
CA LYS A 78 -0.10 42.58 -1.40
C LYS A 78 -0.25 43.68 -2.44
N GLU A 79 -1.25 44.52 -2.27
CA GLU A 79 -1.44 45.77 -3.02
C GLU A 79 -0.17 46.61 -2.98
N GLY A 80 0.22 47.16 -4.13
CA GLY A 80 1.47 47.91 -4.31
C GLY A 80 2.71 47.07 -4.62
N THR A 81 2.59 45.72 -4.63
CA THR A 81 3.68 44.84 -5.08
C THR A 81 3.87 44.93 -6.59
N LYS A 82 5.11 45.10 -7.06
CA LYS A 82 5.45 44.95 -8.47
C LYS A 82 5.83 43.52 -8.78
N VAL A 83 5.10 42.85 -9.67
CA VAL A 83 5.39 41.47 -10.10
C VAL A 83 6.11 41.50 -11.44
N ARG A 84 7.33 40.97 -11.50
CA ARG A 84 8.12 40.81 -12.72
C ARG A 84 8.21 39.34 -13.08
N ILE A 85 7.75 38.97 -14.26
CA ILE A 85 7.71 37.59 -14.74
C ILE A 85 8.61 37.46 -15.95
N HIS A 86 9.69 36.68 -15.82
CA HIS A 86 10.47 36.18 -16.92
C HIS A 86 9.83 34.89 -17.43
N PHE A 87 9.06 34.99 -18.50
CA PHE A 87 8.29 33.90 -19.08
C PHE A 87 9.06 33.25 -20.22
N THR A 88 9.17 31.93 -20.21
CA THR A 88 9.77 31.14 -21.31
C THR A 88 8.72 30.20 -21.90
N ASN A 89 8.46 30.32 -23.20
CA ASN A 89 7.53 29.45 -23.89
C ASN A 89 8.24 28.17 -24.36
N LYS A 90 7.87 27.01 -23.80
CA LYS A 90 8.37 25.69 -24.22
C LYS A 90 7.31 24.87 -24.97
N LEU A 91 6.23 25.51 -25.40
CA LEU A 91 5.24 24.93 -26.30
C LEU A 91 5.72 25.03 -27.75
N THR A 92 5.06 24.28 -28.64
CA THR A 92 5.32 24.31 -30.09
C THR A 92 4.58 25.43 -30.81
N VAL A 93 3.71 26.17 -30.10
CA VAL A 93 2.95 27.32 -30.59
C VAL A 93 3.32 28.59 -29.81
N PRO A 94 3.12 29.79 -30.36
CA PRO A 94 3.31 31.02 -29.59
C PRO A 94 2.41 31.08 -28.35
N SER A 95 2.92 31.66 -27.27
CA SER A 95 2.21 31.77 -25.98
C SER A 95 2.61 33.05 -25.24
N SER A 96 1.84 33.44 -24.24
CA SER A 96 2.04 34.67 -23.47
C SER A 96 1.45 34.53 -22.06
N ILE A 97 1.59 35.57 -21.23
CA ILE A 97 0.93 35.64 -19.92
C ILE A 97 0.32 37.04 -19.74
N HIS A 98 -1.00 37.10 -19.66
CA HIS A 98 -1.78 38.32 -19.47
C HIS A 98 -2.46 38.29 -18.10
N PRO A 99 -2.24 39.29 -17.22
CA PRO A 99 -2.90 39.38 -15.92
C PRO A 99 -4.24 40.09 -16.01
N HIS A 100 -5.21 39.64 -15.23
CA HIS A 100 -6.38 40.45 -14.91
C HIS A 100 -6.09 41.34 -13.70
N GLY A 101 -6.72 42.49 -13.63
CA GLY A 101 -6.66 43.40 -12.48
C GLY A 101 -5.37 44.22 -12.34
N ALA A 102 -4.20 43.74 -12.76
CA ALA A 102 -2.94 44.49 -12.66
C ALA A 102 -2.86 45.69 -13.61
N LYS A 103 -2.03 46.68 -13.25
CA LYS A 103 -1.58 47.75 -14.14
C LYS A 103 -0.30 47.33 -14.85
N TYR A 104 -0.21 47.58 -16.14
CA TYR A 104 0.97 47.22 -16.94
C TYR A 104 1.11 48.15 -18.16
N THR A 105 2.27 48.12 -18.80
CA THR A 105 2.49 48.81 -20.09
C THR A 105 2.13 47.90 -21.26
N VAL A 106 2.00 48.45 -22.47
CA VAL A 106 1.69 47.65 -23.67
C VAL A 106 2.70 46.51 -23.90
N ALA A 107 3.96 46.68 -23.52
CA ALA A 107 4.98 45.64 -23.63
C ALA A 107 4.80 44.47 -22.64
N SER A 108 3.97 44.64 -21.60
CA SER A 108 3.67 43.65 -20.57
C SER A 108 2.20 43.23 -20.55
N ASP A 109 1.46 43.53 -21.61
CA ASP A 109 0.04 43.17 -21.76
C ASP A 109 -0.14 41.66 -21.96
N GLY A 110 0.74 41.00 -22.72
CA GLY A 110 0.57 39.58 -23.02
C GLY A 110 -0.42 39.31 -24.15
N ALA A 111 -0.80 40.33 -24.92
CA ALA A 111 -1.74 40.23 -26.04
C ALA A 111 -1.10 40.62 -27.38
N HIS A 112 -1.47 39.88 -28.44
CA HIS A 112 -1.09 40.18 -29.83
C HIS A 112 -2.23 40.91 -30.56
N ILE A 113 -2.28 42.24 -30.43
CA ILE A 113 -3.31 43.11 -31.04
C ILE A 113 -2.64 44.24 -31.84
N ALA A 114 -3.18 44.54 -33.02
CA ALA A 114 -2.64 45.45 -34.05
C ALA A 114 -1.96 46.74 -33.52
N GLY A 115 -0.63 46.75 -33.53
CA GLY A 115 0.19 47.92 -33.17
C GLY A 115 0.84 47.88 -31.78
N ASN A 116 0.52 46.87 -30.96
CA ASN A 116 1.23 46.62 -29.71
C ASN A 116 2.61 45.98 -30.02
N PRO A 117 3.70 46.34 -29.31
CA PRO A 117 4.95 45.58 -29.37
C PRO A 117 4.68 44.09 -29.06
N ASP A 118 5.45 43.18 -29.67
CA ASP A 118 5.33 41.72 -29.55
C ASP A 118 5.46 41.24 -28.08
N SER A 119 4.41 41.41 -27.28
CA SER A 119 4.32 40.94 -25.88
C SER A 119 3.95 39.45 -25.80
N ILE A 120 4.38 38.69 -26.81
CA ILE A 120 4.20 37.25 -26.94
C ILE A 120 5.58 36.57 -27.07
N ALA A 121 5.68 35.34 -26.58
CA ALA A 121 6.86 34.52 -26.73
C ALA A 121 6.64 33.45 -27.81
N ALA A 122 7.42 33.52 -28.88
CA ALA A 122 7.49 32.45 -29.88
C ALA A 122 8.02 31.14 -29.22
N PRO A 123 7.79 29.96 -29.84
CA PRO A 123 8.34 28.69 -29.35
C PRO A 123 9.84 28.75 -29.05
N GLY A 124 10.24 28.47 -27.81
CA GLY A 124 11.63 28.50 -27.35
C GLY A 124 12.17 29.89 -26.98
N TYR A 125 11.38 30.96 -27.11
CA TYR A 125 11.76 32.32 -26.75
C TYR A 125 11.22 32.72 -25.37
N SER A 126 11.82 33.76 -24.80
CA SER A 126 11.45 34.32 -23.51
C SER A 126 11.06 35.80 -23.62
N GLY A 127 10.14 36.24 -22.75
CA GLY A 127 9.70 37.62 -22.61
C GLY A 127 9.64 38.03 -21.13
N THR A 128 9.59 39.35 -20.86
CA THR A 128 9.47 39.88 -19.49
C THR A 128 8.20 40.70 -19.35
N PHE A 129 7.40 40.38 -18.34
CA PHE A 129 6.15 41.05 -18.03
C PHE A 129 6.26 41.74 -16.67
N GLU A 130 5.90 43.01 -16.60
CA GLU A 130 5.88 43.80 -15.36
C GLU A 130 4.45 44.24 -15.03
N TRP A 131 3.99 43.86 -13.85
CA TRP A 131 2.65 44.10 -13.33
C TRP A 131 2.73 44.91 -12.03
N ASP A 132 1.93 45.95 -11.91
CA ASP A 132 1.81 46.80 -10.73
C ASP A 132 0.41 46.62 -10.11
N THR A 133 0.38 46.24 -8.84
CA THR A 133 -0.88 45.94 -8.12
C THR A 133 -1.43 47.11 -7.30
N SER A 134 -0.89 48.32 -7.48
CA SER A 134 -1.34 49.50 -6.75
C SER A 134 -2.80 49.85 -7.09
N GLY A 135 -3.70 49.86 -6.10
CA GLY A 135 -5.12 50.19 -6.31
C GLY A 135 -5.95 49.05 -6.91
N THR A 136 -5.45 47.80 -6.88
CA THR A 136 -6.11 46.66 -7.55
C THR A 136 -6.31 45.44 -6.64
N PRO A 137 -6.68 45.58 -5.34
CA PRO A 137 -6.97 44.43 -4.49
C PRO A 137 -8.16 43.63 -5.04
N GLY A 138 -8.05 42.31 -5.04
CA GLY A 138 -9.06 41.44 -5.60
C GLY A 138 -8.55 40.04 -5.94
N THR A 139 -9.48 39.20 -6.38
CA THR A 139 -9.19 37.87 -6.93
C THR A 139 -9.26 37.94 -8.43
N TRP A 140 -8.10 37.82 -9.06
CA TRP A 140 -7.92 37.86 -10.49
C TRP A 140 -7.32 36.52 -10.96
N PHE A 141 -7.01 36.45 -12.24
CA PHE A 141 -6.35 35.31 -12.85
C PHE A 141 -5.48 35.81 -14.01
N TYR A 142 -4.63 34.94 -14.52
CA TYR A 142 -3.81 35.22 -15.67
C TYR A 142 -3.93 34.08 -16.69
N HIS A 143 -3.83 34.42 -17.97
CA HIS A 143 -3.94 33.46 -19.09
C HIS A 143 -3.30 34.05 -20.36
N PRO A 144 -3.09 33.31 -21.46
CA PRO A 144 -2.52 33.88 -22.68
C PRO A 144 -3.57 34.64 -23.50
N HIS A 145 -3.13 35.64 -24.27
CA HIS A 145 -3.89 36.33 -25.32
C HIS A 145 -3.17 36.22 -26.67
N VAL A 146 -3.01 34.98 -27.13
CA VAL A 146 -2.50 34.66 -28.46
C VAL A 146 -3.67 34.11 -29.28
N PHE A 147 -3.96 34.73 -30.42
CA PHE A 147 -5.17 34.43 -31.21
C PHE A 147 -4.86 33.81 -32.59
N GLU A 148 -3.60 33.47 -32.82
CA GLU A 148 -3.11 32.98 -34.10
C GLU A 148 -2.10 31.86 -33.91
N MET A 149 -1.81 31.12 -35.00
CA MET A 149 -0.77 30.08 -35.05
C MET A 149 -0.94 28.97 -34.00
N GLY A 150 -2.17 28.65 -33.62
CA GLY A 150 -2.50 27.59 -32.64
C GLY A 150 -2.39 28.05 -31.18
N GLY A 151 -1.99 29.30 -30.92
CA GLY A 151 -1.94 29.85 -29.56
C GLY A 151 -3.33 30.09 -28.95
N GLU A 152 -4.37 30.17 -29.80
CA GLU A 152 -5.77 30.34 -29.39
C GLU A 152 -6.31 29.16 -28.56
N GLU A 153 -5.68 27.98 -28.67
CA GLU A 153 -6.02 26.79 -27.88
C GLU A 153 -5.51 26.88 -26.43
N GLY A 154 -4.72 27.91 -26.08
CA GLY A 154 -4.05 27.99 -24.79
C GLY A 154 -5.00 27.89 -23.59
N ILE A 155 -6.10 28.65 -23.64
CA ILE A 155 -7.09 28.67 -22.56
C ILE A 155 -7.84 27.33 -22.47
N SER A 156 -8.33 26.82 -23.61
CA SER A 156 -9.10 25.55 -23.65
C SER A 156 -8.26 24.33 -23.29
N ARG A 157 -6.93 24.45 -23.36
CA ARG A 157 -5.97 23.41 -22.94
C ARG A 157 -5.43 23.58 -21.52
N GLY A 158 -5.82 24.61 -20.76
CA GLY A 158 -5.45 24.71 -19.34
C GLY A 158 -4.44 25.80 -18.96
N LEU A 159 -4.02 26.68 -19.89
CA LEU A 159 -3.11 27.79 -19.58
C LEU A 159 -3.82 28.93 -18.83
N TRP A 160 -4.13 28.69 -17.57
CA TRP A 160 -4.68 29.69 -16.65
C TRP A 160 -4.19 29.44 -15.23
N GLY A 161 -3.99 30.51 -14.46
CA GLY A 161 -3.61 30.44 -13.05
C GLY A 161 -4.17 31.63 -12.28
N ALA A 162 -4.28 31.53 -10.96
CA ALA A 162 -4.88 32.58 -10.14
C ALA A 162 -3.89 33.70 -9.82
N PHE A 163 -4.41 34.92 -9.73
CA PHE A 163 -3.66 36.12 -9.35
C PHE A 163 -4.43 36.87 -8.26
N ILE A 164 -3.98 36.77 -7.01
CA ILE A 164 -4.69 37.31 -5.85
C ILE A 164 -3.92 38.52 -5.32
N VAL A 165 -4.57 39.67 -5.25
CA VAL A 165 -4.02 40.90 -4.66
C VAL A 165 -4.75 41.19 -3.36
N GLU A 166 -4.05 41.05 -2.24
CA GLU A 166 -4.57 41.41 -0.92
C GLU A 166 -4.52 42.93 -0.71
N PRO A 167 -5.52 43.54 -0.06
CA PRO A 167 -5.49 44.98 0.25
C PRO A 167 -4.26 45.37 1.09
N GLU A 168 -3.79 46.61 0.93
CA GLU A 168 -2.62 47.14 1.67
C GLU A 168 -2.84 47.07 3.19
N ASN A 169 -4.05 47.40 3.62
CA ASN A 169 -4.52 47.15 4.98
C ASN A 169 -5.04 45.72 5.06
N SER A 170 -4.49 44.94 5.99
CA SER A 170 -4.91 43.56 6.25
C SER A 170 -6.43 43.45 6.36
N ASP A 171 -6.99 42.39 5.74
CA ASP A 171 -8.41 42.04 5.86
C ASP A 171 -8.83 42.12 7.33
N PRO A 172 -9.83 42.95 7.69
CA PRO A 172 -10.29 43.05 9.08
C PRO A 172 -10.90 41.74 9.59
N ASP A 173 -11.26 40.81 8.69
CA ASP A 173 -11.72 39.47 9.02
C ASP A 173 -11.10 38.39 8.10
N PRO A 174 -9.83 38.00 8.30
CA PRO A 174 -9.15 37.06 7.42
C PRO A 174 -9.72 35.63 7.55
N PRO A 175 -9.72 34.85 6.47
CA PRO A 175 -10.12 33.45 6.52
C PRO A 175 -9.03 32.58 7.20
N ASP A 176 -9.46 31.49 7.83
CA ASP A 176 -8.58 30.45 8.34
C ASP A 176 -8.07 29.54 7.21
N LYS A 177 -8.88 29.35 6.16
CA LYS A 177 -8.51 28.61 4.95
C LYS A 177 -8.99 29.27 3.67
N GLU A 178 -8.16 29.22 2.64
CA GLU A 178 -8.47 29.73 1.30
C GLU A 178 -8.34 28.63 0.25
N PHE A 179 -9.30 28.55 -0.67
CA PHE A 179 -9.27 27.62 -1.80
C PHE A 179 -9.48 28.37 -3.11
N VAL A 180 -8.67 28.04 -4.12
CA VAL A 180 -8.84 28.56 -5.49
C VAL A 180 -9.60 27.55 -6.33
N VAL A 181 -10.67 28.01 -6.98
CA VAL A 181 -11.65 27.17 -7.67
C VAL A 181 -11.82 27.66 -9.11
N PHE A 182 -11.13 27.02 -10.04
CA PHE A 182 -11.35 27.21 -11.46
C PHE A 182 -12.48 26.31 -11.94
N MET A 183 -13.46 26.88 -12.63
CA MET A 183 -14.45 26.16 -13.41
C MET A 183 -14.03 26.21 -14.88
N HIS A 184 -13.92 25.04 -15.51
CA HIS A 184 -13.49 24.93 -16.91
C HIS A 184 -14.19 23.77 -17.63
N THR A 185 -14.34 23.93 -18.95
CA THR A 185 -14.91 22.92 -19.86
C THR A 185 -13.83 22.41 -20.80
N PHE A 186 -13.48 21.14 -20.69
CA PHE A 186 -12.54 20.46 -21.58
C PHE A 186 -13.30 19.69 -22.67
N LEU A 187 -12.86 19.81 -23.93
CA LEU A 187 -13.47 19.09 -25.06
C LEU A 187 -12.54 17.99 -25.58
N LEU A 188 -12.85 16.73 -25.27
CA LEU A 188 -12.07 15.57 -25.69
C LEU A 188 -12.89 14.70 -26.65
N GLN A 189 -12.44 14.56 -27.89
CA GLN A 189 -13.10 13.73 -28.92
C GLN A 189 -14.60 14.06 -29.12
N GLY A 190 -14.96 15.35 -29.03
CA GLY A 190 -16.35 15.81 -29.18
C GLY A 190 -17.22 15.64 -27.93
N LYS A 191 -16.67 15.14 -26.81
CA LYS A 191 -17.35 15.07 -25.51
C LYS A 191 -16.85 16.17 -24.58
N LYS A 192 -17.80 16.86 -23.92
CA LYS A 192 -17.51 17.83 -22.87
C LYS A 192 -17.18 17.12 -21.55
N TYR A 193 -16.15 17.61 -20.87
CA TYR A 193 -15.77 17.24 -19.52
C TYR A 193 -15.70 18.51 -18.70
N GLU A 194 -16.60 18.61 -17.73
CA GLU A 194 -16.75 19.78 -16.89
C GLU A 194 -15.94 19.54 -15.62
N ALA A 195 -15.13 20.52 -15.24
CA ALA A 195 -14.06 20.29 -14.26
C ALA A 195 -13.88 21.45 -13.30
N PHE A 196 -13.61 21.12 -12.04
CA PHE A 196 -12.99 22.03 -11.10
C PHE A 196 -11.48 21.82 -11.11
N ASN A 197 -10.65 22.85 -11.31
CA ASN A 197 -9.18 22.75 -11.27
C ASN A 197 -8.58 21.60 -12.13
N GLY A 198 -9.10 21.40 -13.35
CA GLY A 198 -8.63 20.33 -14.24
C GLY A 198 -9.05 18.92 -13.81
N LYS A 199 -10.04 18.81 -12.92
CA LYS A 199 -10.50 17.58 -12.31
C LYS A 199 -12.02 17.45 -12.49
N SER A 200 -12.44 16.37 -13.16
CA SER A 200 -13.83 16.11 -13.58
C SER A 200 -14.38 14.87 -12.85
N GLY A 201 -15.50 15.02 -12.17
CA GLY A 201 -16.20 13.95 -11.47
C GLY A 201 -16.96 13.01 -12.40
N ASP A 202 -17.69 12.07 -11.80
CA ASP A 202 -18.64 11.24 -12.52
C ASP A 202 -19.91 11.08 -11.71
N VAL A 203 -21.05 11.42 -12.31
CA VAL A 203 -22.37 11.35 -11.67
C VAL A 203 -23.27 10.48 -12.57
N GLU A 204 -23.00 9.17 -12.59
CA GLU A 204 -23.86 8.23 -13.32
C GLU A 204 -25.07 7.81 -12.47
N PHE A 205 -26.27 8.15 -12.95
CA PHE A 205 -27.54 7.64 -12.44
C PHE A 205 -28.03 6.46 -13.29
N MET A 206 -27.23 5.38 -13.41
CA MET A 206 -27.61 4.20 -14.19
C MET A 206 -27.86 2.99 -13.27
N ASN A 207 -29.03 2.36 -13.45
CA ASN A 207 -29.41 1.07 -12.84
C ASN A 207 -29.38 0.97 -11.31
N GLY A 208 -29.73 2.05 -10.59
CA GLY A 208 -29.94 1.99 -9.14
C GLY A 208 -28.66 1.87 -8.30
N VAL A 209 -27.47 1.98 -8.91
CA VAL A 209 -26.20 2.14 -8.19
C VAL A 209 -25.92 3.64 -8.06
N ARG A 210 -25.85 4.13 -6.82
CA ARG A 210 -25.54 5.53 -6.51
C ARG A 210 -24.02 5.67 -6.38
N SER A 211 -23.33 6.09 -7.43
CA SER A 211 -21.91 6.45 -7.33
C SER A 211 -21.70 7.85 -7.87
N ALA A 212 -21.44 8.79 -6.96
CA ALA A 212 -20.94 10.11 -7.30
C ALA A 212 -19.44 10.08 -7.00
N PHE A 213 -18.63 10.09 -8.04
CA PHE A 213 -17.20 10.20 -7.92
C PHE A 213 -16.84 11.68 -7.86
N PRO A 214 -16.32 12.18 -6.72
CA PRO A 214 -16.05 13.60 -6.58
C PRO A 214 -14.94 13.99 -7.54
N GLY A 215 -15.21 15.05 -8.29
CA GLY A 215 -14.33 15.74 -9.21
C GLY A 215 -13.40 16.75 -8.54
N LEU A 216 -13.43 16.90 -7.20
CA LEU A 216 -12.42 17.57 -6.37
C LEU A 216 -12.78 17.38 -4.88
N VAL A 217 -11.81 17.37 -3.96
CA VAL A 217 -12.06 17.33 -2.51
C VAL A 217 -11.30 18.43 -1.77
N TRP A 218 -11.99 19.21 -0.95
CA TRP A 218 -11.41 20.19 -0.03
C TRP A 218 -11.83 19.93 1.41
N GLN A 219 -11.03 20.41 2.37
CA GLN A 219 -11.22 20.07 3.79
C GLN A 219 -10.98 21.29 4.69
N ALA A 220 -11.88 21.52 5.65
CA ALA A 220 -11.74 22.51 6.71
C ALA A 220 -12.19 21.91 8.06
N LYS A 221 -11.81 22.53 9.17
CA LYS A 221 -12.29 22.16 10.50
C LYS A 221 -13.56 22.92 10.83
N MET A 222 -14.38 22.32 11.68
CA MET A 222 -15.61 22.91 12.21
C MET A 222 -15.29 24.25 12.85
N GLY A 223 -15.98 25.31 12.39
CA GLY A 223 -15.79 26.66 12.87
C GLY A 223 -14.70 27.47 12.16
N GLU A 224 -13.88 26.87 11.28
CA GLU A 224 -12.92 27.63 10.46
C GLU A 224 -13.67 28.53 9.46
N LYS A 225 -13.21 29.77 9.32
CA LYS A 225 -13.62 30.69 8.26
C LYS A 225 -12.97 30.25 6.96
N VAL A 226 -13.79 29.92 5.97
CA VAL A 226 -13.35 29.40 4.69
C VAL A 226 -13.68 30.40 3.60
N ARG A 227 -12.68 30.72 2.78
CA ARG A 227 -12.80 31.57 1.60
C ARG A 227 -12.58 30.77 0.34
N PHE A 228 -13.54 30.82 -0.59
CA PHE A 228 -13.34 30.28 -1.94
C PHE A 228 -13.15 31.44 -2.94
N HIS A 229 -12.07 31.35 -3.70
CA HIS A 229 -11.75 32.18 -4.84
C HIS A 229 -12.27 31.50 -6.10
N LEU A 230 -13.51 31.78 -6.48
CA LEU A 230 -14.14 31.23 -7.67
C LEU A 230 -13.67 31.97 -8.91
N ILE A 231 -13.25 31.23 -9.93
CA ILE A 231 -12.80 31.76 -11.21
C ILE A 231 -13.43 30.94 -12.32
N ASN A 232 -14.16 31.59 -13.22
CA ASN A 232 -14.62 30.96 -14.45
C ASN A 232 -13.58 31.18 -15.54
N SER A 233 -12.96 30.10 -16.03
CA SER A 233 -11.94 30.15 -17.08
C SER A 233 -12.43 29.61 -18.43
N SER A 234 -13.71 29.27 -18.53
CA SER A 234 -14.32 28.77 -19.76
C SER A 234 -15.09 29.86 -20.49
N GLY A 235 -15.51 29.54 -21.71
CA GLY A 235 -16.47 30.35 -22.47
C GLY A 235 -17.94 30.13 -22.06
N GLU A 236 -18.22 29.30 -21.05
CA GLU A 236 -19.58 28.94 -20.62
C GLU A 236 -19.94 29.63 -19.30
N MET A 237 -21.23 29.79 -19.03
CA MET A 237 -21.70 30.25 -17.71
C MET A 237 -21.61 29.08 -16.72
N HIS A 238 -21.04 29.29 -15.53
CA HIS A 238 -21.06 28.29 -14.45
C HIS A 238 -21.71 28.86 -13.20
N THR A 239 -22.61 28.09 -12.58
CA THR A 239 -23.27 28.49 -11.34
C THR A 239 -22.72 27.67 -10.19
N PHE A 240 -21.84 28.23 -9.37
CA PHE A 240 -21.25 27.50 -8.25
C PHE A 240 -22.26 27.37 -7.11
N HIS A 241 -22.46 26.16 -6.58
CA HIS A 241 -23.37 25.88 -5.47
C HIS A 241 -22.70 25.01 -4.42
N THR A 242 -22.93 25.31 -3.13
CA THR A 242 -22.46 24.51 -1.99
C THR A 242 -23.63 23.97 -1.18
N HIS A 243 -23.54 22.72 -0.77
CA HIS A 243 -24.50 22.12 0.15
C HIS A 243 -24.14 22.51 1.59
N GLY A 244 -25.17 22.74 2.40
CA GLY A 244 -25.06 23.01 3.84
C GLY A 244 -24.52 24.40 4.21
N HIS A 245 -23.76 25.04 3.33
CA HIS A 245 -23.12 26.33 3.59
C HIS A 245 -23.78 27.44 2.76
N ARG A 246 -23.99 28.59 3.40
CA ARG A 246 -24.55 29.80 2.81
C ARG A 246 -23.58 30.93 3.12
N TRP A 247 -23.51 31.90 2.23
CA TRP A 247 -22.69 33.10 2.44
C TRP A 247 -23.51 34.34 2.15
N MET A 248 -23.09 35.44 2.76
CA MET A 248 -23.65 36.74 2.45
C MET A 248 -23.03 37.24 1.15
N ASP A 249 -23.84 37.46 0.12
CA ASP A 249 -23.37 38.13 -1.08
C ASP A 249 -23.05 39.59 -0.76
N LYS A 250 -21.78 39.97 -0.92
CA LYS A 250 -21.30 41.33 -0.62
C LYS A 250 -21.95 42.39 -1.52
N ALA A 251 -22.41 42.02 -2.72
CA ALA A 251 -23.04 42.96 -3.65
C ALA A 251 -24.52 43.22 -3.34
N SER A 252 -25.32 42.17 -3.14
CA SER A 252 -26.76 42.29 -2.88
C SER A 252 -27.15 42.37 -1.40
N GLY A 253 -26.25 41.99 -0.50
CA GLY A 253 -26.55 41.86 0.93
C GLY A 253 -27.53 40.73 1.26
N GLN A 254 -27.70 39.77 0.35
CA GLN A 254 -28.58 38.62 0.54
C GLN A 254 -27.77 37.38 0.92
N LEU A 255 -28.36 36.55 1.79
CA LEU A 255 -27.82 35.23 2.11
C LEU A 255 -28.15 34.27 0.97
N ILE A 256 -27.13 33.75 0.31
CA ILE A 256 -27.23 32.86 -0.85
C ILE A 256 -26.43 31.57 -0.65
N ASP A 257 -26.73 30.54 -1.44
CA ASP A 257 -26.01 29.25 -1.46
C ASP A 257 -25.47 28.89 -2.86
N ASN A 258 -25.70 29.76 -3.85
CA ASN A 258 -25.19 29.62 -5.20
C ASN A 258 -24.97 30.99 -5.86
N ILE A 259 -24.04 31.05 -6.82
CA ILE A 259 -23.75 32.25 -7.60
C ILE A 259 -23.37 31.88 -9.04
N SER A 260 -23.93 32.58 -10.03
CA SER A 260 -23.57 32.43 -11.44
C SER A 260 -22.39 33.32 -11.82
N LEU A 261 -21.33 32.72 -12.35
CA LEU A 261 -20.16 33.39 -12.90
C LEU A 261 -20.24 33.40 -14.42
N ALA A 262 -20.15 34.59 -15.00
CA ALA A 262 -20.00 34.75 -16.44
C ALA A 262 -18.62 34.27 -16.92
N PRO A 263 -18.47 33.93 -18.23
CA PRO A 263 -17.17 33.59 -18.79
C PRO A 263 -16.09 34.59 -18.39
N PHE A 264 -14.94 34.10 -17.94
CA PHE A 264 -13.78 34.93 -17.58
C PHE A 264 -14.05 35.94 -16.44
N THR A 265 -14.92 35.59 -15.48
CA THR A 265 -15.15 36.37 -14.27
C THR A 265 -14.71 35.63 -13.00
N SER A 266 -14.53 36.38 -11.91
CA SER A 266 -14.19 35.83 -10.59
C SER A 266 -15.18 36.30 -9.53
N TYR A 267 -15.29 35.52 -8.46
CA TYR A 267 -16.11 35.83 -7.29
C TYR A 267 -15.44 35.28 -6.03
N VAL A 268 -15.62 35.96 -4.91
CA VAL A 268 -15.10 35.53 -3.59
C VAL A 268 -16.25 35.34 -2.65
N LEU A 269 -16.33 34.16 -2.05
CA LEU A 269 -17.28 33.85 -0.98
C LEU A 269 -16.55 33.47 0.29
N ASP A 270 -17.18 33.79 1.42
CA ASP A 270 -16.71 33.53 2.78
C ASP A 270 -17.84 32.83 3.54
N PHE A 271 -17.56 31.70 4.20
CA PHE A 271 -18.51 31.04 5.10
C PHE A 271 -17.78 30.36 6.26
N VAL A 272 -18.49 30.03 7.33
CA VAL A 272 -17.92 29.26 8.44
C VAL A 272 -18.21 27.77 8.25
N ALA A 273 -17.16 26.96 8.26
CA ALA A 273 -17.25 25.52 8.04
C ALA A 273 -18.14 24.84 9.10
N GLY A 274 -19.19 24.16 8.63
CA GLY A 274 -20.17 23.44 9.43
C GLY A 274 -21.17 24.34 10.17
N GLU A 275 -21.17 25.66 9.96
CA GLU A 275 -22.09 26.55 10.65
C GLU A 275 -23.57 26.19 10.34
N GLY A 276 -24.33 25.92 11.41
CA GLY A 276 -25.74 25.55 11.31
C GLY A 276 -26.03 24.14 10.76
N VAL A 277 -25.01 23.40 10.31
CA VAL A 277 -25.18 22.07 9.67
C VAL A 277 -24.27 20.97 10.25
N GLY A 278 -23.23 21.34 10.99
CA GLY A 278 -22.31 20.41 11.65
C GLY A 278 -21.19 19.88 10.74
N PRO A 279 -20.30 19.04 11.31
CA PRO A 279 -19.26 18.35 10.54
C PRO A 279 -19.86 17.32 9.59
N GLY A 280 -19.15 17.02 8.50
CA GLY A 280 -19.60 16.04 7.50
C GLY A 280 -19.03 16.29 6.10
N ASN A 281 -19.48 15.47 5.15
CA ASN A 281 -19.16 15.59 3.73
C ASN A 281 -20.27 16.37 3.03
N TRP A 282 -19.95 17.55 2.51
CA TRP A 282 -20.89 18.46 1.85
C TRP A 282 -20.56 18.56 0.38
N ALA A 283 -21.51 18.36 -0.52
CA ALA A 283 -21.25 18.51 -1.94
C ALA A 283 -21.07 19.98 -2.35
N PHE A 284 -20.26 20.23 -3.35
CA PHE A 284 -20.30 21.47 -4.13
C PHE A 284 -20.27 21.12 -5.61
N HIS A 285 -20.98 21.87 -6.44
CA HIS A 285 -21.08 21.55 -7.86
C HIS A 285 -21.55 22.74 -8.69
N CYS A 286 -21.45 22.62 -10.02
CA CYS A 286 -22.20 23.51 -10.90
C CYS A 286 -23.69 23.24 -10.75
N HIS A 287 -24.50 24.27 -10.56
CA HIS A 287 -25.95 24.18 -10.44
C HIS A 287 -26.65 24.05 -11.80
N ASP A 288 -25.89 24.19 -12.90
CA ASP A 288 -26.32 23.67 -14.19
C ASP A 288 -26.21 22.14 -14.17
N ASN A 289 -27.33 21.46 -14.36
CA ASN A 289 -27.41 20.01 -14.26
C ASN A 289 -26.58 19.29 -15.35
N GLU A 290 -26.50 19.85 -16.56
CA GLU A 290 -25.64 19.31 -17.61
C GLU A 290 -24.17 19.43 -17.19
N HIS A 291 -23.79 20.59 -16.63
CA HIS A 291 -22.41 20.77 -16.19
C HIS A 291 -22.02 19.87 -15.00
N MET A 292 -22.93 19.68 -14.03
CA MET A 292 -22.73 18.75 -12.93
C MET A 292 -22.57 17.31 -13.43
N THR A 293 -23.48 16.86 -14.32
CA THR A 293 -23.49 15.48 -14.83
C THR A 293 -22.32 15.19 -15.77
N ASN A 294 -21.79 16.20 -16.45
CA ASN A 294 -20.56 16.12 -17.22
C ASN A 294 -19.28 16.25 -16.36
N GLY A 295 -19.42 16.35 -15.03
CA GLY A 295 -18.34 16.13 -14.06
C GLY A 295 -18.00 17.30 -13.13
N MET A 296 -18.65 18.47 -13.24
CA MET A 296 -18.34 19.60 -12.34
C MET A 296 -19.01 19.44 -10.97
N PHE A 297 -18.51 18.47 -10.20
CA PHE A 297 -19.00 18.04 -8.89
C PHE A 297 -17.81 17.77 -7.95
N GLY A 298 -17.89 18.14 -6.68
CA GLY A 298 -16.84 17.96 -5.67
C GLY A 298 -17.39 17.84 -4.26
N ILE A 299 -16.51 17.55 -3.28
CA ILE A 299 -16.87 17.38 -1.87
C ILE A 299 -16.03 18.30 -0.99
N PHE A 300 -16.71 19.06 -0.14
CA PHE A 300 -16.14 19.86 0.94
C PHE A 300 -16.36 19.14 2.28
N VAL A 301 -15.26 18.71 2.91
CA VAL A 301 -15.25 17.96 4.16
C VAL A 301 -15.08 18.94 5.32
N VAL A 302 -16.00 18.91 6.29
CA VAL A 302 -15.88 19.63 7.55
C VAL A 302 -15.51 18.64 8.66
N GLU A 303 -14.30 18.74 9.18
CA GLU A 303 -13.76 17.90 10.26
C GLU A 303 -14.13 18.46 11.65
N ASP A 304 -14.41 17.61 12.63
CA ASP A 304 -14.67 18.04 14.00
C ASP A 304 -13.50 17.69 14.92
N GLU A 305 -12.73 18.68 15.38
CA GLU A 305 -11.67 18.47 16.36
C GLU A 305 -12.19 18.23 17.78
N THR A 306 -13.41 18.66 18.11
CA THR A 306 -14.06 18.34 19.40
C THR A 306 -14.58 16.90 19.45
N LYS A 307 -14.65 16.23 18.29
CA LYS A 307 -14.87 14.79 18.12
C LYS A 307 -13.65 14.02 17.63
N ARG A 308 -12.46 14.61 17.62
CA ARG A 308 -11.24 13.82 17.83
C ARG A 308 -10.98 13.83 19.31
N PRO A 309 -11.52 12.87 20.09
CA PRO A 309 -10.97 12.70 21.40
C PRO A 309 -9.47 12.43 21.21
N LYS A 310 -8.62 13.24 21.87
CA LYS A 310 -7.40 12.70 22.46
C LYS A 310 -7.86 11.67 23.48
N VAL A 311 -8.37 10.53 23.02
CA VAL A 311 -8.31 9.35 23.83
C VAL A 311 -6.82 9.07 23.83
N GLU A 312 -6.21 9.24 24.99
CA GLU A 312 -5.16 8.33 25.36
C GLU A 312 -5.80 6.94 25.27
N ILE A 313 -5.88 6.35 24.07
CA ILE A 313 -6.27 4.95 23.89
C ILE A 313 -5.04 4.20 24.36
N VAL A 314 -4.82 4.19 25.67
CA VAL A 314 -4.30 2.98 26.27
C VAL A 314 -5.54 2.08 26.23
N PRO A 315 -5.58 1.05 25.36
CA PRO A 315 -6.65 0.07 25.45
C PRO A 315 -6.73 -0.37 26.91
N PRO A 316 -7.91 -0.63 27.49
CA PRO A 316 -7.97 -1.44 28.69
C PRO A 316 -7.42 -2.82 28.31
N VAL A 317 -6.09 -2.96 28.39
CA VAL A 317 -5.37 -4.21 28.29
C VAL A 317 -5.92 -5.02 29.46
N LEU A 318 -6.57 -6.15 29.18
CA LEU A 318 -6.59 -7.23 30.15
C LEU A 318 -5.15 -7.37 30.60
N LYS A 319 -4.85 -7.21 31.90
CA LYS A 319 -3.48 -7.34 32.40
C LYS A 319 -2.95 -8.72 32.02
N GLY A 320 -2.33 -8.82 30.86
CA GLY A 320 -1.56 -9.96 30.43
C GLY A 320 -0.37 -10.11 31.37
N PRO A 321 0.30 -11.26 31.36
CA PRO A 321 1.58 -11.40 32.04
C PRO A 321 2.53 -10.27 31.59
N PRO A 322 3.39 -9.75 32.49
CA PRO A 322 4.27 -8.62 32.15
C PRO A 322 5.19 -8.98 30.97
N GLY A 323 5.14 -8.16 29.91
CA GLY A 323 5.90 -8.35 28.66
C GLY A 323 4.99 -8.48 27.44
N SER A 324 5.58 -8.59 26.26
CA SER A 324 4.90 -8.99 25.02
C SER A 324 5.39 -10.40 24.64
N PHE A 325 4.46 -11.29 24.27
CA PHE A 325 4.79 -12.59 23.69
C PHE A 325 5.29 -12.43 22.26
N THR A 326 4.71 -11.49 21.50
CA THR A 326 5.07 -11.23 20.11
C THR A 326 6.41 -10.49 19.99
N TYR A 327 6.61 -9.37 20.68
CA TYR A 327 7.84 -8.56 20.66
C TYR A 327 8.48 -8.38 22.04
N PRO A 328 9.29 -9.35 22.51
CA PRO A 328 10.01 -9.20 23.77
C PRO A 328 11.12 -8.12 23.72
N ASP A 329 11.63 -7.79 22.53
CA ASP A 329 12.60 -6.72 22.33
C ASP A 329 11.90 -5.34 22.33
N PRO A 330 12.31 -4.39 23.18
CA PRO A 330 11.67 -3.07 23.29
C PRO A 330 11.72 -2.23 22.00
N GLU A 331 12.79 -2.33 21.20
CA GLU A 331 12.92 -1.58 19.95
C GLU A 331 12.01 -2.17 18.87
N LEU A 332 11.91 -3.51 18.79
CA LEU A 332 10.94 -4.16 17.90
C LEU A 332 9.51 -3.81 18.30
N LYS A 333 9.20 -3.84 19.60
CA LYS A 333 7.90 -3.44 20.12
C LYS A 333 7.54 -2.01 19.71
N LYS A 334 8.47 -1.07 19.86
CA LYS A 334 8.29 0.32 19.43
C LYS A 334 7.98 0.46 17.93
N MET A 335 8.61 -0.35 17.09
CA MET A 335 8.47 -0.29 15.64
C MET A 335 7.19 -0.99 15.11
N PHE A 336 6.64 -1.95 15.84
CA PHE A 336 5.58 -2.83 15.31
C PHE A 336 4.35 -3.00 16.20
N GLU A 337 4.41 -2.61 17.47
CA GLU A 337 3.32 -2.81 18.45
C GLU A 337 2.83 -1.50 19.07
N ASP A 338 3.73 -0.56 19.38
CA ASP A 338 3.34 0.71 20.01
C ASP A 338 2.36 1.49 19.12
N PHE A 339 1.26 1.97 19.70
CA PHE A 339 0.14 2.54 18.96
C PHE A 339 0.50 3.83 18.20
N VAL A 340 0.17 3.88 16.90
CA VAL A 340 0.37 5.05 16.01
C VAL A 340 -0.85 5.41 15.16
N GLY A 341 -1.93 4.62 15.25
CA GLY A 341 -3.09 4.75 14.36
C GLY A 341 -2.68 4.62 12.89
N LEU A 342 -3.34 5.33 11.97
CA LEU A 342 -2.97 5.33 10.54
C LEU A 342 -2.01 6.46 10.15
N SER A 343 -1.41 7.12 11.14
CA SER A 343 -0.53 8.28 10.91
C SER A 343 0.87 7.89 10.44
N GLN A 344 1.29 6.66 10.75
CA GLN A 344 2.60 6.08 10.50
C GLN A 344 2.46 4.60 10.17
N GLY A 345 3.37 4.05 9.34
CA GLY A 345 3.49 2.63 9.08
C GLY A 345 4.33 1.88 10.12
N ASP A 346 4.87 0.73 9.71
CA ASP A 346 5.54 -0.22 10.58
C ASP A 346 7.02 -0.42 10.26
N GLY A 347 7.72 -0.96 11.25
CA GLY A 347 9.11 -1.37 11.10
C GLY A 347 10.10 -0.21 11.00
N PRO A 348 11.33 -0.47 10.55
CA PRO A 348 12.40 0.52 10.51
C PRO A 348 12.10 1.69 9.56
N TRP A 349 11.11 1.54 8.68
CA TRP A 349 10.71 2.52 7.69
C TRP A 349 9.39 3.23 8.02
N GLY A 350 8.76 2.92 9.16
CA GLY A 350 7.38 3.29 9.45
C GLY A 350 7.09 4.79 9.31
N GLU A 351 8.05 5.65 9.66
CA GLU A 351 7.93 7.11 9.54
C GLU A 351 7.82 7.63 8.10
N PHE A 352 8.17 6.81 7.10
CA PHE A 352 8.28 7.21 5.70
C PHE A 352 7.09 6.79 4.83
N TYR A 353 6.08 6.14 5.42
CA TYR A 353 4.84 5.82 4.73
C TYR A 353 3.64 5.82 5.67
N LYS A 354 2.45 5.97 5.08
CA LYS A 354 1.17 5.82 5.77
C LYS A 354 0.48 4.55 5.29
N PRO A 355 0.04 3.67 6.21
CA PRO A 355 -0.55 2.39 5.84
C PRO A 355 -1.94 2.58 5.21
N ILE A 356 -2.44 1.50 4.59
CA ILE A 356 -3.82 1.45 4.13
C ILE A 356 -4.77 1.29 5.34
N PRO A 357 -6.05 1.69 5.24
CA PRO A 357 -6.98 1.56 6.36
C PRO A 357 -7.14 0.15 6.92
N PHE A 358 -6.89 -0.89 6.12
CA PHE A 358 -7.00 -2.28 6.60
C PHE A 358 -5.94 -2.70 7.62
N TYR A 359 -4.88 -1.90 7.82
CA TYR A 359 -3.92 -2.14 8.91
C TYR A 359 -4.57 -2.15 10.30
N LEU A 360 -5.74 -1.51 10.45
CA LEU A 360 -6.58 -1.62 11.66
C LEU A 360 -6.87 -3.08 12.03
N TYR A 361 -6.91 -3.99 11.05
CA TYR A 361 -7.22 -5.40 11.26
C TYR A 361 -6.03 -6.33 11.00
N PHE A 362 -5.04 -5.91 10.20
CA PHE A 362 -3.83 -6.71 9.93
C PHE A 362 -2.79 -6.64 11.04
N ASN A 363 -2.59 -5.45 11.64
CA ASN A 363 -1.74 -5.27 12.82
C ASN A 363 -2.46 -4.41 13.88
N PRO A 364 -3.53 -4.95 14.48
CA PRO A 364 -4.42 -4.18 15.33
C PRO A 364 -3.76 -3.62 16.59
N ALA A 365 -2.74 -4.29 17.14
CA ALA A 365 -2.04 -3.81 18.33
C ALA A 365 -1.51 -2.38 18.16
N ARG A 366 -1.06 -2.06 16.95
CA ARG A 366 -0.43 -0.79 16.61
C ARG A 366 -1.36 0.23 15.95
N HIS A 367 -2.34 -0.24 15.18
CA HIS A 367 -3.16 0.65 14.34
C HIS A 367 -4.61 0.78 14.79
N TYR A 368 -5.18 -0.21 15.48
CA TYR A 368 -6.63 -0.25 15.70
C TYR A 368 -7.12 0.87 16.62
N PHE A 369 -8.16 1.56 16.18
CA PHE A 369 -8.99 2.42 17.01
C PHE A 369 -10.48 2.07 16.77
N PRO A 370 -11.35 2.24 17.77
CA PRO A 370 -12.76 1.92 17.65
C PRO A 370 -13.47 2.70 16.53
N THR A 371 -14.51 2.09 15.95
CA THR A 371 -15.38 2.75 14.96
C THR A 371 -16.22 3.85 15.60
N ASP A 372 -16.62 4.86 14.81
CA ASP A 372 -17.60 5.84 15.28
C ASP A 372 -18.96 5.16 15.49
N SER A 373 -19.46 5.20 16.72
CA SER A 373 -20.77 4.67 17.11
C SER A 373 -21.96 5.30 16.36
N ASN A 374 -21.76 6.46 15.71
CA ASN A 374 -22.79 7.16 14.94
C ASN A 374 -23.36 6.31 13.79
N ASP A 375 -22.56 5.42 13.20
CA ASP A 375 -23.01 4.53 12.10
C ASP A 375 -24.06 3.50 12.55
N TYR A 376 -24.18 3.26 13.85
CA TYR A 376 -25.05 2.22 14.44
C TYR A 376 -26.09 2.79 15.40
N LYS A 377 -26.31 4.11 15.41
CA LYS A 377 -27.16 4.81 16.38
C LYS A 377 -28.55 4.17 16.56
N LYS A 378 -29.19 3.75 15.46
CA LYS A 378 -30.52 3.09 15.51
C LYS A 378 -30.51 1.72 16.21
N LEU A 379 -29.41 0.96 16.10
CA LEU A 379 -29.26 -0.31 16.80
C LEU A 379 -28.92 -0.09 18.28
N LEU A 380 -28.07 0.92 18.57
CA LEU A 380 -27.71 1.31 19.93
C LEU A 380 -28.86 1.95 20.72
N GLU A 381 -29.91 2.43 20.05
CA GLU A 381 -31.17 2.85 20.68
C GLU A 381 -32.06 1.66 21.11
N LYS A 382 -31.91 0.50 20.45
CA LYS A 382 -32.73 -0.71 20.69
C LYS A 382 -32.12 -1.65 21.73
N TYR A 383 -30.79 -1.72 21.80
CA TYR A 383 -30.06 -2.66 22.64
C TYR A 383 -29.18 -1.93 23.66
N ARG A 384 -28.98 -2.51 24.85
CA ARG A 384 -28.00 -1.99 25.80
C ARG A 384 -26.58 -2.26 25.31
N TYR A 385 -25.62 -1.45 25.77
CA TYR A 385 -24.21 -1.58 25.40
C TYR A 385 -23.61 -2.97 25.73
N ASP A 386 -24.23 -3.71 26.67
CA ASP A 386 -23.78 -5.03 27.11
C ASP A 386 -24.54 -6.21 26.47
N GLU A 387 -25.50 -5.94 25.57
CA GLU A 387 -26.30 -6.93 24.82
C GLU A 387 -25.65 -7.25 23.47
N CYS A 388 -24.37 -7.65 23.52
CA CYS A 388 -23.56 -7.86 22.32
C CYS A 388 -24.17 -8.93 21.39
N VAL A 389 -24.56 -10.10 21.92
CA VAL A 389 -25.08 -11.20 21.09
C VAL A 389 -26.42 -10.83 20.49
N GLU A 390 -27.36 -10.31 21.28
CA GLU A 390 -28.71 -9.99 20.83
C GLU A 390 -28.70 -8.92 19.72
N CYS A 391 -27.81 -7.93 19.82
CA CYS A 391 -27.62 -6.93 18.77
C CYS A 391 -26.93 -7.54 17.52
N HIS A 392 -25.85 -8.31 17.73
CA HIS A 392 -25.08 -8.89 16.63
C HIS A 392 -25.76 -10.08 15.95
N GLU A 393 -26.82 -10.65 16.52
CA GLU A 393 -27.72 -11.56 15.81
C GLU A 393 -28.43 -10.86 14.65
N GLU A 394 -28.75 -9.58 14.80
CA GLU A 394 -29.34 -8.77 13.73
C GLU A 394 -28.26 -8.13 12.86
N ALA A 395 -27.19 -7.59 13.47
CA ALA A 395 -26.17 -6.84 12.75
C ALA A 395 -25.17 -7.72 11.99
N THR A 396 -24.73 -8.84 12.58
CA THR A 396 -23.71 -9.74 12.03
C THR A 396 -24.03 -11.22 12.33
N PRO A 397 -25.15 -11.76 11.81
CA PRO A 397 -25.68 -13.07 12.19
C PRO A 397 -24.68 -14.23 12.03
N GLY A 398 -23.82 -14.18 11.01
CA GLY A 398 -22.80 -15.21 10.78
C GLY A 398 -21.76 -15.32 11.89
N ILE A 399 -21.33 -14.18 12.45
CA ILE A 399 -20.38 -14.11 13.56
C ILE A 399 -20.98 -14.78 14.80
N VAL A 400 -22.21 -14.40 15.16
CA VAL A 400 -22.89 -14.96 16.32
C VAL A 400 -23.18 -16.45 16.13
N ALA A 401 -23.61 -16.87 14.95
CA ALA A 401 -23.88 -18.27 14.66
C ALA A 401 -22.63 -19.14 14.86
N GLN A 402 -21.49 -18.71 14.32
CA GLN A 402 -20.21 -19.42 14.50
C GLN A 402 -19.76 -19.43 15.96
N TRP A 403 -19.83 -18.28 16.65
CA TRP A 403 -19.47 -18.20 18.06
C TRP A 403 -20.35 -19.13 18.92
N LYS A 404 -21.67 -19.18 18.70
CA LYS A 404 -22.58 -20.10 19.42
C LYS A 404 -22.24 -21.57 19.22
N MET A 405 -21.66 -21.94 18.08
CA MET A 405 -21.20 -23.30 17.79
C MET A 405 -19.85 -23.63 18.43
N SER A 406 -19.09 -22.61 18.84
CA SER A 406 -17.72 -22.76 19.36
C SER A 406 -17.68 -23.33 20.78
N ASN A 407 -16.49 -23.80 21.17
CA ASN A 407 -16.18 -24.12 22.56
C ASN A 407 -16.09 -22.85 23.43
N HIS A 408 -15.86 -21.66 22.86
CA HIS A 408 -15.88 -20.41 23.63
C HIS A 408 -17.27 -20.06 24.16
N ALA A 409 -18.32 -20.31 23.36
CA ALA A 409 -19.70 -20.17 23.84
C ALA A 409 -20.11 -21.33 24.77
N ASN A 410 -19.50 -22.51 24.64
CA ASN A 410 -19.89 -23.70 25.41
C ASN A 410 -18.66 -24.47 25.95
N PRO A 411 -17.87 -23.89 26.87
CA PRO A 411 -16.62 -24.48 27.35
C PRO A 411 -16.84 -25.72 28.23
N LYS A 412 -18.08 -25.98 28.67
CA LYS A 412 -18.48 -27.15 29.44
C LYS A 412 -19.52 -27.99 28.68
N LYS A 413 -19.44 -28.05 27.34
CA LYS A 413 -20.41 -28.79 26.52
C LYS A 413 -20.35 -30.31 26.69
N ASN A 414 -19.19 -30.85 27.05
CA ASN A 414 -18.96 -32.26 27.33
C ASN A 414 -17.79 -32.42 28.31
N ALA A 415 -17.53 -33.65 28.78
CA ALA A 415 -16.52 -33.93 29.80
C ALA A 415 -15.08 -33.61 29.35
N GLU A 416 -14.77 -33.78 28.06
CA GLU A 416 -13.44 -33.53 27.51
C GLU A 416 -13.12 -32.04 27.48
N VAL A 417 -14.00 -31.22 26.89
CA VAL A 417 -13.83 -29.76 26.83
C VAL A 417 -13.92 -29.14 28.23
N ALA A 418 -14.74 -29.71 29.13
CA ALA A 418 -14.81 -29.26 30.51
C ALA A 418 -13.50 -29.50 31.27
N ALA A 419 -12.80 -30.62 31.01
CA ALA A 419 -11.50 -30.89 31.62
C ALA A 419 -10.43 -29.91 31.13
N GLU A 420 -10.37 -29.63 29.83
CA GLU A 420 -9.45 -28.60 29.29
C GLU A 420 -9.77 -27.21 29.83
N THR A 421 -11.06 -26.87 29.95
CA THR A 421 -11.50 -25.61 30.52
C THR A 421 -11.08 -25.48 31.98
N GLN A 422 -11.17 -26.56 32.77
CA GLN A 422 -10.75 -26.54 34.17
C GLN A 422 -9.26 -26.17 34.31
N GLU A 423 -8.39 -26.70 33.45
CA GLU A 423 -6.97 -26.32 33.43
C GLU A 423 -6.79 -24.82 33.17
N ILE A 424 -7.59 -24.24 32.26
CA ILE A 424 -7.58 -22.80 31.97
C ILE A 424 -8.13 -22.00 33.16
N GLU A 425 -9.25 -22.42 33.76
CA GLU A 425 -9.88 -21.78 34.93
C GLU A 425 -8.90 -21.72 36.12
N GLU A 426 -8.13 -22.80 36.34
CA GLU A 426 -7.07 -22.87 37.35
C GLU A 426 -5.93 -21.88 37.06
N LEU A 427 -5.55 -21.72 35.78
CA LEU A 427 -4.52 -20.77 35.36
C LEU A 427 -4.95 -19.31 35.51
N ILE A 428 -6.19 -18.97 35.13
CA ILE A 428 -6.68 -17.57 35.13
C ILE A 428 -7.41 -17.19 36.43
N GLY A 429 -7.70 -18.15 37.30
CA GLY A 429 -8.42 -17.94 38.56
C GLY A 429 -9.88 -17.49 38.38
N LYS A 430 -10.52 -17.88 37.27
CA LYS A 430 -11.89 -17.47 36.92
C LYS A 430 -12.65 -18.65 36.32
N GLU A 431 -13.89 -18.87 36.78
CA GLU A 431 -14.81 -19.85 36.20
C GLU A 431 -15.32 -19.38 34.82
N LEU A 432 -15.39 -20.31 33.86
CA LEU A 432 -15.85 -20.12 32.50
C LEU A 432 -17.08 -21.02 32.25
N ASN A 433 -18.25 -20.40 32.12
CA ASN A 433 -19.53 -21.09 32.00
C ASN A 433 -20.07 -21.11 30.56
N ASN A 434 -20.91 -22.11 30.28
CA ASN A 434 -21.67 -22.18 29.04
C ASN A 434 -22.58 -20.95 28.92
N TRP A 435 -22.60 -20.36 27.73
CA TRP A 435 -23.40 -19.20 27.44
C TRP A 435 -24.89 -19.47 27.67
N LYS A 436 -25.53 -18.52 28.32
CA LYS A 436 -26.99 -18.35 28.38
C LYS A 436 -27.33 -16.87 28.14
N PRO A 437 -28.50 -16.56 27.58
CA PRO A 437 -28.96 -15.17 27.47
C PRO A 437 -28.81 -14.42 28.80
N GLY A 438 -28.19 -13.24 28.78
CA GLY A 438 -27.96 -12.40 29.95
C GLY A 438 -26.80 -12.78 30.88
N THR A 439 -26.00 -13.81 30.55
CA THR A 439 -24.82 -14.20 31.35
C THR A 439 -23.51 -13.58 30.85
N LYS A 440 -22.56 -13.31 31.76
CA LYS A 440 -21.25 -12.65 31.46
C LYS A 440 -20.04 -13.44 31.98
N ASP A 441 -20.26 -14.68 32.40
CA ASP A 441 -19.32 -15.56 33.10
C ASP A 441 -18.72 -16.65 32.18
N GLY A 442 -18.75 -16.46 30.86
CA GLY A 442 -18.07 -17.29 29.86
C GLY A 442 -17.09 -16.51 28.98
N VAL A 443 -16.59 -17.13 27.90
CA VAL A 443 -15.77 -16.45 26.88
C VAL A 443 -16.71 -15.73 25.89
N TYR A 444 -17.21 -14.58 26.33
CA TYR A 444 -18.18 -13.76 25.59
C TYR A 444 -17.50 -12.77 24.63
N CYS A 445 -18.28 -12.17 23.72
CA CYS A 445 -17.80 -11.14 22.78
C CYS A 445 -16.99 -10.06 23.51
N SER A 446 -17.50 -9.61 24.65
CA SER A 446 -16.88 -8.54 25.44
C SER A 446 -15.57 -8.92 26.11
N TYR A 447 -15.31 -10.21 26.30
CA TYR A 447 -14.05 -10.69 26.86
C TYR A 447 -12.92 -10.56 25.84
N CYS A 448 -13.22 -10.77 24.55
CA CYS A 448 -12.23 -10.72 23.47
C CYS A 448 -12.16 -9.36 22.77
N HIS A 449 -13.24 -8.59 22.75
CA HIS A 449 -13.34 -7.35 21.97
C HIS A 449 -13.50 -6.08 22.80
N GLY A 450 -13.67 -6.18 24.13
CA GLY A 450 -13.94 -5.02 24.98
C GLY A 450 -15.41 -4.92 25.41
N LYS A 451 -15.65 -4.17 26.48
CA LYS A 451 -16.94 -4.17 27.20
C LYS A 451 -18.06 -3.39 26.49
N ASP A 452 -17.71 -2.48 25.58
CA ASP A 452 -18.62 -1.58 24.85
C ASP A 452 -17.95 -1.04 23.58
N HIS A 453 -18.71 -0.35 22.73
CA HIS A 453 -18.24 0.22 21.46
C HIS A 453 -17.21 1.35 21.60
N GLU A 454 -17.14 2.01 22.75
CA GLU A 454 -16.16 3.08 23.02
C GLU A 454 -14.79 2.52 23.39
N SER A 455 -14.75 1.27 23.87
CA SER A 455 -13.53 0.58 24.32
C SER A 455 -13.23 -0.70 23.52
N LEU A 456 -13.69 -0.76 22.27
CA LEU A 456 -13.40 -1.91 21.40
C LEU A 456 -11.91 -2.06 21.14
N PHE A 457 -11.48 -3.30 21.01
CA PHE A 457 -10.19 -3.67 20.46
C PHE A 457 -10.31 -4.94 19.61
N MET A 458 -9.35 -5.13 18.71
CA MET A 458 -9.20 -6.39 18.00
C MET A 458 -8.31 -7.35 18.82
N PRO A 459 -8.75 -8.61 19.03
CA PRO A 459 -8.01 -9.59 19.80
C PRO A 459 -6.65 -9.87 19.16
N THR A 460 -5.60 -9.85 19.98
CA THR A 460 -4.24 -10.28 19.63
C THR A 460 -3.74 -11.35 20.57
N VAL A 461 -2.58 -11.95 20.22
CA VAL A 461 -1.85 -12.86 21.12
C VAL A 461 -1.66 -12.23 22.51
N ASP A 462 -1.24 -10.97 22.56
CA ASP A 462 -0.86 -10.30 23.81
C ASP A 462 -2.04 -9.75 24.62
N ASN A 463 -3.07 -9.21 23.94
CA ASN A 463 -4.16 -8.51 24.64
C ASN A 463 -5.37 -9.40 24.99
N SER A 464 -5.44 -10.61 24.42
CA SER A 464 -6.62 -11.47 24.52
C SER A 464 -6.25 -12.94 24.61
N CYS A 465 -5.74 -13.54 23.52
CA CYS A 465 -5.62 -15.00 23.40
C CYS A 465 -4.64 -15.60 24.43
N GLY A 466 -3.47 -14.98 24.59
CA GLY A 466 -2.41 -15.44 25.48
C GLY A 466 -2.75 -15.38 26.97
N THR A 467 -3.82 -14.68 27.35
CA THR A 467 -4.33 -14.65 28.73
C THR A 467 -4.87 -16.02 29.15
N CYS A 468 -5.66 -16.67 28.29
CA CYS A 468 -6.23 -17.99 28.55
C CYS A 468 -5.38 -19.13 27.97
N HIS A 469 -4.59 -18.86 26.92
CA HIS A 469 -3.77 -19.85 26.22
C HIS A 469 -2.26 -19.52 26.28
N PRO A 470 -1.67 -19.32 27.47
CA PRO A 470 -0.29 -18.88 27.60
C PRO A 470 0.72 -19.92 27.10
N ASN A 471 0.38 -21.21 27.11
CA ASN A 471 1.25 -22.27 26.60
C ASN A 471 1.37 -22.20 25.08
N GLN A 472 0.24 -22.12 24.37
CA GLN A 472 0.19 -21.97 22.92
C GLN A 472 0.86 -20.66 22.47
N ALA A 473 0.61 -19.55 23.18
CA ALA A 473 1.26 -18.27 22.90
C ALA A 473 2.79 -18.36 23.03
N LYS A 474 3.31 -19.02 24.08
CA LYS A 474 4.75 -19.26 24.25
C LYS A 474 5.33 -20.18 23.18
N GLU A 475 4.62 -21.24 22.82
CA GLU A 475 5.04 -22.16 21.77
C GLU A 475 5.12 -21.47 20.40
N PHE A 476 4.14 -20.62 20.09
CA PHE A 476 4.12 -19.79 18.89
C PHE A 476 5.28 -18.78 18.89
N ALA A 477 5.44 -18.01 19.97
CA ALA A 477 6.51 -17.02 20.12
C ALA A 477 7.91 -17.64 20.01
N ARG A 478 8.09 -18.89 20.47
CA ARG A 478 9.35 -19.63 20.33
C ARG A 478 9.78 -19.87 18.88
N GLY A 479 8.86 -19.73 17.92
CA GLY A 479 9.20 -19.68 16.49
C GLY A 479 10.28 -18.64 16.18
N ARG A 480 10.39 -17.57 16.99
CA ARG A 480 11.43 -16.54 16.85
C ARG A 480 12.85 -17.07 17.05
N ASP A 481 13.03 -18.06 17.91
CA ASP A 481 14.35 -18.65 18.21
C ASP A 481 15.00 -19.28 16.98
N TYR A 482 14.19 -19.63 15.97
CA TYR A 482 14.65 -20.20 14.71
C TYR A 482 14.87 -19.16 13.61
N GLY A 483 14.60 -17.87 13.88
CA GLY A 483 14.76 -16.75 12.93
C GLY A 483 13.81 -16.80 11.72
N LYS A 484 13.95 -15.86 10.80
CA LYS A 484 13.13 -15.77 9.56
C LYS A 484 13.48 -16.86 8.53
N PRO A 485 12.50 -17.38 7.76
CA PRO A 485 11.06 -17.13 7.86
C PRO A 485 10.41 -17.91 9.01
N SER A 486 9.43 -17.30 9.68
CA SER A 486 8.60 -17.89 10.74
C SER A 486 7.30 -17.09 10.93
N HIS A 487 6.22 -17.70 11.39
CA HIS A 487 4.96 -17.01 11.68
C HIS A 487 5.11 -15.82 12.63
N PRO A 488 5.83 -15.90 13.77
CA PRO A 488 6.00 -14.72 14.63
C PRO A 488 6.78 -13.57 13.97
N HIS A 489 7.54 -13.84 12.90
CA HIS A 489 8.25 -12.82 12.12
C HIS A 489 7.52 -12.45 10.81
N SER A 490 6.30 -12.96 10.56
CA SER A 490 5.64 -12.83 9.24
C SER A 490 5.48 -11.37 8.85
N TRP A 491 4.96 -10.55 9.76
CA TRP A 491 4.72 -9.12 9.55
C TRP A 491 6.01 -8.35 9.32
N GLU A 492 7.04 -8.60 10.15
CA GLU A 492 8.36 -8.02 9.94
C GLU A 492 8.94 -8.42 8.58
N GLY A 493 8.79 -9.68 8.18
CA GLY A 493 9.32 -10.21 6.92
C GLY A 493 8.67 -9.55 5.70
N GLY A 494 7.38 -9.27 5.74
CA GLY A 494 6.65 -8.57 4.68
C GLY A 494 7.05 -7.10 4.56
N LEU A 495 7.09 -6.39 5.69
CA LEU A 495 7.19 -4.92 5.71
C LEU A 495 8.62 -4.36 5.80
N SER A 496 9.60 -5.17 6.24
CA SER A 496 10.99 -4.71 6.34
C SER A 496 11.73 -4.64 5.00
N THR A 497 11.10 -5.12 3.92
CA THR A 497 11.71 -5.10 2.59
C THR A 497 11.70 -3.70 1.98
N PRO A 498 12.80 -3.25 1.34
CA PRO A 498 12.92 -1.87 0.87
C PRO A 498 11.90 -1.54 -0.25
N TRP A 499 11.57 -2.51 -1.10
CA TRP A 499 10.61 -2.32 -2.19
C TRP A 499 9.17 -2.12 -1.70
N TYR A 500 8.80 -2.65 -0.53
CA TYR A 500 7.47 -2.45 0.03
C TYR A 500 7.18 -0.95 0.21
N VAL A 501 8.08 -0.25 0.91
CA VAL A 501 7.94 1.19 1.20
C VAL A 501 8.18 2.04 -0.04
N GLU A 502 9.04 1.59 -0.94
CA GLU A 502 9.22 2.25 -2.24
C GLU A 502 7.92 2.25 -3.05
N ASN A 503 7.14 1.16 -3.03
CA ASN A 503 5.81 1.13 -3.66
C ASN A 503 4.87 2.14 -2.98
N TYR A 504 4.94 2.34 -1.65
CA TYR A 504 4.18 3.43 -1.00
C TYR A 504 4.63 4.83 -1.45
N ARG A 505 5.94 5.07 -1.57
CA ARG A 505 6.50 6.34 -2.10
C ARG A 505 6.04 6.62 -3.54
N ARG A 506 5.78 5.56 -4.32
CA ARG A 506 5.26 5.62 -5.68
C ARG A 506 3.73 5.65 -5.76
N ASN A 507 3.03 5.81 -4.63
CA ASN A 507 1.56 5.73 -4.54
C ASN A 507 0.96 4.40 -5.01
N GLN A 508 1.75 3.33 -5.00
CA GLN A 508 1.35 1.97 -5.33
C GLN A 508 1.16 1.10 -4.09
N GLY A 509 1.27 1.64 -2.87
CA GLY A 509 1.19 0.85 -1.63
C GLY A 509 -0.05 -0.05 -1.49
N PHE A 510 -1.19 0.32 -2.08
CA PHE A 510 -2.39 -0.53 -2.05
C PHE A 510 -2.23 -1.83 -2.86
N SER A 511 -1.33 -1.89 -3.84
CA SER A 511 -1.03 -3.14 -4.57
C SER A 511 -0.42 -4.20 -3.65
N MET A 512 0.12 -3.80 -2.50
CA MET A 512 0.73 -4.68 -1.51
C MET A 512 -0.29 -5.29 -0.53
N ILE A 513 -1.59 -4.99 -0.66
CA ILE A 513 -2.63 -5.50 0.26
C ILE A 513 -2.65 -7.03 0.38
N GLY A 514 -2.34 -7.75 -0.71
CA GLY A 514 -2.22 -9.21 -0.69
C GLY A 514 -1.02 -9.70 0.13
N CYS A 515 0.06 -8.93 0.17
CA CYS A 515 1.21 -9.20 1.05
C CYS A 515 0.79 -9.02 2.50
N ASP A 516 0.10 -7.92 2.82
CA ASP A 516 -0.35 -7.63 4.18
C ASP A 516 -1.29 -8.72 4.71
N GLN A 517 -2.25 -9.14 3.88
CA GLN A 517 -3.22 -10.19 4.23
C GLN A 517 -2.54 -11.54 4.49
N CYS A 518 -1.49 -11.90 3.74
CA CYS A 518 -0.77 -13.15 3.94
C CYS A 518 0.17 -13.10 5.17
N HIS A 519 0.71 -11.92 5.48
CA HIS A 519 1.74 -11.75 6.50
C HIS A 519 1.24 -11.29 7.88
N GLN A 520 -0.08 -11.11 8.06
CA GLN A 520 -0.70 -10.66 9.33
C GLN A 520 -0.56 -11.63 10.52
N ASN A 521 -0.19 -12.90 10.27
CA ASN A 521 -0.15 -14.06 11.20
C ASN A 521 0.72 -13.90 12.46
N MET A 522 1.25 -12.71 12.74
CA MET A 522 2.02 -12.40 13.93
C MET A 522 1.13 -11.99 15.10
N SER A 523 0.17 -11.09 14.86
CA SER A 523 -0.64 -10.49 15.93
C SER A 523 -1.96 -11.23 16.15
N SER A 524 -2.48 -11.89 15.12
CA SER A 524 -3.73 -12.67 15.14
C SER A 524 -3.48 -14.16 15.39
N CYS A 525 -4.44 -14.83 16.03
CA CYS A 525 -4.43 -16.29 16.21
C CYS A 525 -5.41 -17.01 15.28
N ASP A 526 -6.21 -16.30 14.50
CA ASP A 526 -7.37 -16.86 13.80
C ASP A 526 -7.13 -17.18 12.32
N ASP A 527 -5.87 -17.16 11.88
CA ASP A 527 -5.49 -17.50 10.50
C ASP A 527 -5.57 -19.01 10.21
N CYS A 528 -5.44 -19.86 11.24
CA CYS A 528 -5.56 -21.32 11.10
C CYS A 528 -6.90 -21.87 11.63
N HIS A 529 -7.33 -21.43 12.81
CA HIS A 529 -8.66 -21.76 13.36
C HIS A 529 -9.56 -20.53 13.25
N GLY A 530 -10.31 -20.46 12.15
CA GLY A 530 -11.03 -19.26 11.75
C GLY A 530 -11.95 -18.68 12.82
N ARG A 531 -11.95 -17.35 12.94
CA ARG A 531 -12.99 -16.64 13.68
C ARG A 531 -14.35 -16.87 13.02
N HIS A 532 -15.45 -17.02 13.75
CA HIS A 532 -15.59 -17.01 15.21
C HIS A 532 -15.86 -18.41 15.78
N LEU A 533 -15.56 -19.46 15.01
CA LEU A 533 -15.72 -20.86 15.44
C LEU A 533 -14.53 -21.33 16.27
N PHE A 534 -13.32 -20.88 15.95
CA PHE A 534 -12.06 -21.24 16.61
C PHE A 534 -11.88 -22.76 16.77
N SER A 535 -12.19 -23.51 15.71
CA SER A 535 -12.16 -24.97 15.75
C SER A 535 -10.74 -25.51 15.63
N ALA A 536 -10.25 -26.20 16.66
CA ALA A 536 -8.98 -26.93 16.60
C ALA A 536 -9.02 -28.07 15.56
N ALA A 537 -10.20 -28.68 15.35
CA ALA A 537 -10.40 -29.70 14.32
C ALA A 537 -10.27 -29.11 12.90
N GLU A 538 -10.76 -27.89 12.68
CA GLU A 538 -10.56 -27.13 11.44
C GLU A 538 -9.07 -26.83 11.24
N ALA A 539 -8.40 -26.28 12.26
CA ALA A 539 -6.98 -25.92 12.16
C ALA A 539 -6.02 -27.09 11.93
N ARG A 540 -6.45 -28.34 12.14
CA ARG A 540 -5.64 -29.54 11.84
C ARG A 540 -5.79 -30.02 10.40
N ARG A 541 -6.72 -29.44 9.63
CA ARG A 541 -6.94 -29.79 8.23
C ARG A 541 -5.98 -29.03 7.30
N PRO A 542 -5.39 -29.69 6.29
CA PRO A 542 -4.43 -29.05 5.38
C PRO A 542 -4.90 -27.76 4.68
N GLU A 543 -6.20 -27.61 4.43
CA GLU A 543 -6.79 -26.49 3.67
C GLU A 543 -6.54 -25.14 4.35
N VAL A 544 -6.46 -25.10 5.67
CA VAL A 544 -6.27 -23.83 6.40
C VAL A 544 -4.91 -23.19 6.07
N CYS A 545 -3.90 -24.00 5.72
CA CYS A 545 -2.61 -23.50 5.28
C CYS A 545 -2.67 -22.90 3.86
N SER A 546 -3.62 -23.35 3.02
CA SER A 546 -3.70 -22.96 1.61
C SER A 546 -4.12 -21.51 1.36
N GLY A 547 -4.56 -20.79 2.40
CA GLY A 547 -4.81 -19.34 2.31
C GLY A 547 -3.53 -18.52 2.11
N CYS A 548 -2.37 -19.06 2.50
CA CYS A 548 -1.07 -18.35 2.46
C CYS A 548 0.02 -19.18 1.74
N HIS A 549 0.05 -20.50 1.96
CA HIS A 549 1.08 -21.41 1.50
C HIS A 549 0.78 -21.98 0.10
N LEU A 550 0.72 -21.11 -0.91
CA LEU A 550 0.43 -21.44 -2.30
C LEU A 550 1.17 -20.50 -3.26
N GLY A 551 1.07 -20.74 -4.57
CA GLY A 551 1.54 -19.80 -5.58
C GLY A 551 3.01 -19.99 -5.99
N PRO A 552 3.59 -19.01 -6.69
CA PRO A 552 4.76 -19.26 -7.53
C PRO A 552 6.08 -19.39 -6.77
N ASP A 553 6.25 -18.76 -5.61
CA ASP A 553 7.45 -18.79 -4.78
C ASP A 553 7.38 -19.84 -3.66
N HIS A 554 6.20 -20.31 -3.31
CA HIS A 554 6.04 -21.39 -2.34
C HIS A 554 4.76 -22.21 -2.60
N PRO A 555 4.75 -23.09 -3.63
CA PRO A 555 3.59 -23.91 -3.97
C PRO A 555 3.42 -25.09 -3.01
N ASP A 556 3.41 -24.84 -1.70
CA ASP A 556 3.35 -25.84 -0.64
C ASP A 556 2.02 -26.60 -0.71
N TRP A 557 0.90 -25.88 -0.86
CA TRP A 557 -0.42 -26.46 -1.04
C TRP A 557 -0.50 -27.30 -2.32
N GLU A 558 -0.10 -26.76 -3.47
CA GLU A 558 -0.18 -27.45 -4.76
C GLU A 558 0.70 -28.71 -4.77
N SER A 559 1.89 -28.62 -4.18
CA SER A 559 2.79 -29.78 -4.05
C SER A 559 2.27 -30.81 -3.06
N TYR A 560 1.71 -30.41 -1.91
CA TYR A 560 1.10 -31.35 -0.98
C TYR A 560 -0.16 -32.00 -1.54
N ILE A 561 -1.14 -31.23 -2.02
CA ILE A 561 -2.47 -31.74 -2.38
C ILE A 561 -2.39 -32.70 -3.57
N HIS A 562 -1.48 -32.45 -4.52
CA HIS A 562 -1.25 -33.32 -5.67
C HIS A 562 -0.21 -34.43 -5.41
N SER A 563 0.34 -34.53 -4.20
CA SER A 563 1.18 -35.65 -3.79
C SER A 563 0.33 -36.89 -3.47
N ARG A 564 0.99 -38.03 -3.21
CA ARG A 564 0.28 -39.22 -2.71
C ARG A 564 -0.35 -39.00 -1.33
N TRP A 565 0.21 -38.11 -0.51
CA TRP A 565 -0.34 -37.78 0.80
C TRP A 565 -1.63 -36.96 0.67
N GLY A 566 -1.59 -35.93 -0.16
CA GLY A 566 -2.73 -35.07 -0.47
C GLY A 566 -3.88 -35.82 -1.14
N ILE A 567 -3.58 -36.66 -2.14
CA ILE A 567 -4.61 -37.48 -2.81
C ILE A 567 -5.31 -38.43 -1.81
N ALA A 568 -4.57 -39.07 -0.90
CA ALA A 568 -5.17 -39.93 0.11
C ALA A 568 -6.03 -39.15 1.12
N TYR A 569 -5.59 -37.93 1.44
CA TYR A 569 -6.36 -36.97 2.21
C TYR A 569 -7.66 -36.58 1.48
N GLU A 570 -7.63 -36.21 0.20
CA GLU A 570 -8.85 -35.85 -0.56
C GLU A 570 -9.85 -37.01 -0.66
N ILE A 571 -9.35 -38.24 -0.80
CA ILE A 571 -10.21 -39.44 -0.92
C ILE A 571 -10.94 -39.77 0.38
N SER A 572 -10.33 -39.51 1.54
CA SER A 572 -10.78 -40.10 2.81
C SER A 572 -10.76 -39.19 4.03
N GLY A 573 -10.26 -37.96 3.90
CA GLY A 573 -10.02 -37.01 4.99
C GLY A 573 -11.27 -36.68 5.79
N GLU A 574 -12.44 -36.67 5.16
CA GLU A 574 -13.72 -36.48 5.85
C GLU A 574 -14.01 -37.56 6.92
N LYS A 575 -13.43 -38.76 6.78
CA LYS A 575 -13.62 -39.89 7.71
C LYS A 575 -12.59 -39.91 8.83
N TRP A 576 -11.57 -39.06 8.78
CA TRP A 576 -10.52 -39.03 9.79
C TRP A 576 -11.03 -38.34 11.06
N ASN A 577 -10.47 -38.70 12.20
CA ASN A 577 -10.83 -38.07 13.47
C ASN A 577 -10.01 -36.79 13.68
N TRP A 578 -10.62 -35.64 13.40
CA TRP A 578 -10.00 -34.31 13.52
C TRP A 578 -10.02 -33.74 14.94
N GLU A 579 -10.82 -34.31 15.84
CA GLU A 579 -10.92 -33.84 17.23
C GLU A 579 -9.68 -34.23 18.05
N LYS A 580 -9.00 -35.32 17.69
CA LYS A 580 -7.77 -35.76 18.34
C LYS A 580 -6.65 -34.73 18.25
N LYS A 581 -5.92 -34.56 19.36
CA LYS A 581 -4.68 -33.77 19.39
C LYS A 581 -3.63 -34.46 18.50
N LEU A 582 -2.75 -33.68 17.86
CA LEU A 582 -1.72 -34.22 16.97
C LEU A 582 -0.80 -35.25 17.68
N SER A 583 -0.55 -35.06 18.97
CA SER A 583 0.22 -35.98 19.82
C SER A 583 -0.48 -37.33 20.07
N GLU A 584 -1.79 -37.40 19.88
CA GLU A 584 -2.63 -38.59 20.14
C GLU A 584 -3.04 -39.32 18.86
N VAL A 585 -2.79 -38.71 17.70
CA VAL A 585 -3.01 -39.31 16.39
C VAL A 585 -2.12 -40.56 16.27
N ILE A 586 -2.77 -41.70 16.00
CA ILE A 586 -2.11 -42.97 15.70
C ILE A 586 -1.91 -43.04 14.18
N PRO A 587 -0.66 -42.94 13.68
CA PRO A 587 -0.36 -43.00 12.25
C PRO A 587 -0.84 -44.31 11.62
N GLY A 588 -1.45 -44.23 10.44
CA GLY A 588 -2.03 -45.38 9.73
C GLY A 588 -3.42 -45.80 10.20
N LYS A 589 -3.88 -45.35 11.38
CA LYS A 589 -5.23 -45.61 11.88
C LYS A 589 -6.11 -44.37 11.87
N ASP A 590 -5.67 -43.31 12.55
CA ASP A 590 -6.40 -42.07 12.60
C ASP A 590 -6.13 -41.25 11.33
N TYR A 591 -4.85 -41.08 10.99
CA TYR A 591 -4.38 -40.46 9.74
C TYR A 591 -3.59 -41.48 8.92
N PRO A 592 -4.15 -42.01 7.81
CA PRO A 592 -3.46 -42.87 6.85
C PRO A 592 -2.25 -42.20 6.18
N THR A 593 -2.30 -40.88 5.97
CA THR A 593 -1.20 -40.07 5.42
C THR A 593 -1.00 -38.81 6.25
N PRO A 594 0.19 -38.21 6.26
CA PRO A 594 0.44 -37.02 7.06
C PRO A 594 -0.29 -35.79 6.49
N THR A 595 -0.56 -34.81 7.35
CA THR A 595 -1.03 -33.47 6.99
C THR A 595 0.09 -32.42 7.17
N CYS A 596 -0.14 -31.20 6.70
CA CYS A 596 0.76 -30.06 6.90
C CYS A 596 1.13 -29.91 8.40
N GLN A 597 0.11 -29.89 9.26
CA GLN A 597 0.21 -29.73 10.70
C GLN A 597 0.94 -30.91 11.34
N TYR A 598 0.58 -32.14 10.98
CA TYR A 598 1.22 -33.34 11.55
C TYR A 598 2.73 -33.34 11.28
N CYS A 599 3.13 -32.89 10.09
CA CYS A 599 4.53 -32.79 9.71
C CYS A 599 5.24 -31.60 10.33
N HIS A 600 4.70 -30.39 10.20
CA HIS A 600 5.43 -29.16 10.51
C HIS A 600 5.41 -28.79 11.99
N MET A 601 4.32 -29.06 12.70
CA MET A 601 4.18 -28.79 14.14
C MET A 601 4.91 -29.81 15.03
N TYR A 602 5.45 -30.87 14.44
CA TYR A 602 6.25 -31.85 15.16
C TYR A 602 7.63 -31.29 15.53
N VAL A 603 8.00 -31.27 16.80
CA VAL A 603 9.28 -30.69 17.27
C VAL A 603 10.33 -31.73 17.64
N GLY A 604 10.07 -33.01 17.35
CA GLY A 604 10.97 -34.12 17.65
C GLY A 604 10.68 -34.83 18.96
N ASN A 605 11.23 -36.03 19.13
CA ASN A 605 11.11 -36.85 20.34
C ASN A 605 9.64 -37.09 20.76
N GLY A 606 8.77 -37.33 19.79
CA GLY A 606 7.34 -37.58 20.02
C GLY A 606 6.50 -36.36 20.44
N ARG A 607 6.99 -35.12 20.29
CA ARG A 607 6.28 -33.90 20.72
C ARG A 607 5.78 -33.05 19.54
N TRP A 608 4.66 -32.36 19.77
CA TRP A 608 4.08 -31.36 18.87
C TRP A 608 3.88 -30.06 19.64
N GLU A 609 4.12 -28.93 18.99
CA GLU A 609 3.97 -27.57 19.54
C GLU A 609 3.34 -26.65 18.48
N MET A 610 2.89 -25.45 18.87
CA MET A 610 2.28 -24.48 17.96
C MET A 610 3.22 -23.94 16.85
N ASN A 611 4.53 -23.93 17.08
CA ASN A 611 5.51 -23.47 16.07
C ASN A 611 5.68 -24.49 14.94
N VAL A 612 6.05 -24.00 13.75
CA VAL A 612 6.21 -24.80 12.52
C VAL A 612 7.64 -24.79 11.98
N GLU A 613 8.53 -24.03 12.60
CA GLU A 613 9.87 -23.68 12.09
C GLU A 613 10.98 -24.56 12.65
N THR A 614 10.72 -25.29 13.74
CA THR A 614 11.71 -26.06 14.51
C THR A 614 12.59 -26.95 13.62
N LYS A 615 12.02 -27.57 12.60
CA LYS A 615 12.72 -28.53 11.72
C LYS A 615 13.19 -27.93 10.38
N GLY A 616 13.12 -26.62 10.19
CA GLY A 616 13.54 -25.97 8.95
C GLY A 616 15.06 -26.09 8.73
N ILE A 617 15.48 -26.84 7.71
CA ILE A 617 16.88 -26.94 7.26
C ILE A 617 17.11 -26.01 6.06
N TRP A 618 16.41 -26.27 4.96
CA TRP A 618 16.46 -25.48 3.73
C TRP A 618 15.64 -24.19 3.79
N ARG A 619 14.87 -23.98 4.87
CA ARG A 619 14.02 -22.80 5.09
C ARG A 619 13.13 -22.53 3.85
N MET A 620 13.15 -21.30 3.32
CA MET A 620 12.44 -20.96 2.09
C MET A 620 13.08 -21.58 0.84
N GLY A 621 14.38 -21.89 0.86
CA GLY A 621 15.16 -22.36 -0.29
C GLY A 621 16.02 -21.28 -0.95
N VAL A 622 15.92 -20.02 -0.50
CA VAL A 622 16.57 -18.85 -1.15
C VAL A 622 17.97 -18.52 -0.64
N THR A 623 18.43 -19.13 0.44
CA THR A 623 19.76 -18.85 1.00
C THR A 623 20.79 -19.84 0.45
N PRO A 624 21.92 -19.39 -0.14
CA PRO A 624 22.93 -20.28 -0.69
C PRO A 624 23.50 -21.26 0.37
N PRO A 625 23.62 -22.56 0.06
CA PRO A 625 24.27 -23.54 0.94
C PRO A 625 25.80 -23.43 0.90
N LYS A 626 26.49 -23.74 2.01
CA LYS A 626 27.96 -23.79 2.06
C LYS A 626 28.55 -24.95 1.26
N GLU A 627 27.77 -26.00 1.04
CA GLU A 627 28.19 -27.24 0.38
C GLU A 627 28.31 -27.12 -1.15
N VAL A 628 27.87 -26.01 -1.72
CA VAL A 628 28.04 -25.71 -3.15
C VAL A 628 29.20 -24.75 -3.33
N GLU A 629 30.13 -25.11 -4.21
CA GLU A 629 31.19 -24.22 -4.66
C GLU A 629 30.64 -23.29 -5.75
N PHE A 630 30.56 -22.00 -5.44
CA PHE A 630 30.01 -20.97 -6.32
C PHE A 630 31.12 -20.27 -7.12
N LYS A 631 30.82 -19.95 -8.38
CA LYS A 631 31.71 -19.21 -9.29
C LYS A 631 31.34 -17.73 -9.40
N SER A 632 30.05 -17.41 -9.34
CA SER A 632 29.54 -16.04 -9.30
C SER A 632 29.87 -15.34 -7.97
N SER A 633 29.38 -14.11 -7.78
CA SER A 633 29.49 -13.42 -6.49
C SER A 633 28.83 -14.18 -5.32
N LEU A 634 27.99 -15.21 -5.57
CA LEU A 634 27.44 -16.07 -4.52
C LEU A 634 28.52 -16.72 -3.62
N LYS A 635 29.76 -16.85 -4.09
CA LYS A 635 30.89 -17.28 -3.25
C LYS A 635 31.13 -16.36 -2.05
N ASP A 636 30.87 -15.06 -2.24
CA ASP A 636 31.10 -13.98 -1.28
C ASP A 636 29.84 -13.64 -0.46
N PHE A 637 28.67 -14.22 -0.78
CA PHE A 637 27.46 -14.11 0.05
C PHE A 637 27.79 -14.50 1.51
N PRO A 638 27.46 -13.70 2.53
CA PRO A 638 26.48 -12.60 2.58
C PRO A 638 27.01 -11.18 2.31
N TYR A 639 28.20 -11.03 1.71
CA TYR A 639 28.78 -9.73 1.37
C TYR A 639 29.01 -8.79 2.57
N GLY A 640 29.22 -9.36 3.76
CA GLY A 640 29.43 -8.59 4.99
C GLY A 640 28.14 -8.07 5.67
N VAL A 641 26.97 -8.25 5.05
CA VAL A 641 25.66 -7.87 5.62
C VAL A 641 25.43 -8.58 6.95
N LYS A 642 24.85 -7.87 7.93
CA LYS A 642 24.61 -8.35 9.30
C LYS A 642 23.13 -8.48 9.67
N ILE A 643 22.24 -8.42 8.68
CA ILE A 643 20.79 -8.50 8.87
C ILE A 643 20.34 -9.96 8.66
N PRO A 644 19.84 -10.67 9.69
CA PRO A 644 19.32 -12.02 9.49
C PRO A 644 18.04 -12.05 8.65
N PRO A 645 17.83 -13.07 7.79
CA PRO A 645 18.69 -14.24 7.56
C PRO A 645 19.74 -14.02 6.44
N MET A 646 19.96 -12.78 6.01
CA MET A 646 20.92 -12.41 4.97
C MET A 646 22.36 -12.35 5.48
N ASP A 647 22.62 -12.78 6.72
CA ASP A 647 23.88 -12.64 7.43
C ASP A 647 24.77 -13.88 7.36
N LYS A 648 24.30 -14.96 6.72
CA LYS A 648 25.04 -16.22 6.61
C LYS A 648 24.54 -17.13 5.48
N LYS A 649 25.44 -17.96 4.94
CA LYS A 649 25.08 -19.15 4.14
C LYS A 649 24.44 -20.23 5.02
N LEU A 650 23.59 -21.05 4.42
CA LEU A 650 23.05 -22.23 5.09
C LEU A 650 24.12 -23.33 5.19
N GLU A 651 24.12 -24.07 6.28
CA GLU A 651 25.00 -25.23 6.47
C GLU A 651 24.14 -26.47 6.68
N ILE A 652 23.99 -27.26 5.62
CA ILE A 652 23.06 -28.38 5.53
C ILE A 652 23.51 -29.55 6.39
N TYR A 653 24.81 -29.72 6.58
CA TYR A 653 25.39 -30.80 7.40
C TYR A 653 26.01 -30.32 8.72
N SER A 654 25.61 -29.15 9.22
CA SER A 654 25.97 -28.72 10.58
C SER A 654 25.37 -29.66 11.64
N PRO A 655 25.93 -29.73 12.87
CA PRO A 655 25.35 -30.52 13.96
C PRO A 655 23.87 -30.18 14.23
N GLU A 656 23.49 -28.91 14.13
CA GLU A 656 22.10 -28.46 14.28
C GLU A 656 21.20 -28.99 13.15
N SER A 657 21.63 -28.87 11.90
CA SER A 657 20.88 -29.37 10.75
C SER A 657 20.73 -30.89 10.75
N LEU A 658 21.76 -31.62 11.20
CA LEU A 658 21.72 -33.07 11.36
C LEU A 658 20.74 -33.51 12.46
N GLU A 659 20.61 -32.73 13.54
CA GLU A 659 19.60 -33.01 14.56
C GLU A 659 18.19 -32.73 14.04
N LYS A 660 17.98 -31.62 13.30
CA LYS A 660 16.71 -31.37 12.60
C LYS A 660 16.38 -32.49 11.60
N ARG A 661 17.37 -33.00 10.88
CA ARG A 661 17.24 -34.14 9.96
C ARG A 661 16.82 -35.40 10.72
N ARG A 662 17.38 -35.65 11.91
CA ARG A 662 16.98 -36.77 12.76
C ARG A 662 15.50 -36.67 13.13
N TYR A 663 15.00 -35.48 13.48
CA TYR A 663 13.57 -35.29 13.76
C TYR A 663 12.68 -35.54 12.54
N TRP A 664 13.09 -35.12 11.34
CA TRP A 664 12.37 -35.49 10.11
C TRP A 664 12.35 -37.01 9.90
N ILE A 665 13.48 -37.69 10.08
CA ILE A 665 13.55 -39.16 9.94
C ILE A 665 12.67 -39.84 10.99
N GLU A 666 12.67 -39.38 12.25
CA GLU A 666 11.82 -39.89 13.33
C GLU A 666 10.34 -39.80 12.97
N LEU A 667 9.91 -38.66 12.44
CA LEU A 667 8.54 -38.44 11.98
C LEU A 667 8.18 -39.38 10.80
N CYS A 668 9.01 -39.41 9.75
CA CYS A 668 8.75 -40.23 8.57
C CYS A 668 8.75 -41.74 8.92
N ALA A 669 9.55 -42.15 9.91
CA ALA A 669 9.65 -43.53 10.36
C ALA A 669 8.38 -44.06 11.03
N LYS A 670 7.40 -43.19 11.32
CA LYS A 670 6.08 -43.60 11.80
C LYS A 670 5.28 -44.39 10.76
N CYS A 671 5.57 -44.22 9.46
CA CYS A 671 4.90 -44.92 8.37
C CYS A 671 5.86 -45.59 7.37
N HIS A 672 7.12 -45.18 7.32
CA HIS A 672 8.11 -45.67 6.37
C HIS A 672 9.32 -46.32 7.07
N GLY A 673 10.06 -47.17 6.35
CA GLY A 673 11.36 -47.64 6.85
C GLY A 673 12.36 -46.48 6.95
N SER A 674 13.14 -46.42 8.03
CA SER A 674 14.12 -45.34 8.27
C SER A 674 15.12 -45.14 7.11
N ARG A 675 15.49 -46.22 6.40
CA ARG A 675 16.30 -46.14 5.19
C ARG A 675 15.61 -45.34 4.08
N PHE A 676 14.34 -45.62 3.81
CA PHE A 676 13.57 -44.89 2.81
C PHE A 676 13.46 -43.42 3.17
N SER A 677 13.12 -43.12 4.44
CA SER A 677 13.02 -41.75 4.94
C SER A 677 14.32 -40.97 4.76
N ARG A 678 15.47 -41.56 5.14
CA ARG A 678 16.78 -40.95 4.97
C ARG A 678 17.09 -40.71 3.49
N MET A 679 16.96 -41.73 2.65
CA MET A 679 17.27 -41.63 1.22
C MET A 679 16.41 -40.57 0.51
N TRP A 680 15.13 -40.44 0.88
CA TRP A 680 14.27 -39.40 0.34
C TRP A 680 14.74 -38.00 0.76
N LEU A 681 15.02 -37.80 2.06
CA LEU A 681 15.50 -36.50 2.55
C LEU A 681 16.88 -36.13 1.98
N ASP A 682 17.76 -37.11 1.78
CA ASP A 682 19.04 -36.89 1.12
C ASP A 682 18.85 -36.51 -0.36
N SER A 683 17.81 -37.04 -1.03
CA SER A 683 17.49 -36.65 -2.42
C SER A 683 16.99 -35.20 -2.55
N ILE A 684 16.35 -34.66 -1.50
CA ILE A 684 16.01 -33.22 -1.44
C ILE A 684 17.30 -32.41 -1.43
N ASP A 685 18.30 -32.79 -0.63
CA ASP A 685 19.58 -32.08 -0.59
C ASP A 685 20.27 -32.10 -1.96
N GLN A 686 20.32 -33.27 -2.60
CA GLN A 686 20.92 -33.41 -3.93
C GLN A 686 20.20 -32.55 -4.97
N TYR A 687 18.86 -32.53 -4.95
CA TYR A 687 18.07 -31.64 -5.81
C TYR A 687 18.47 -30.18 -5.61
N MET A 688 18.52 -29.73 -4.35
CA MET A 688 18.83 -28.35 -4.01
C MET A 688 20.24 -27.97 -4.44
N PHE A 689 21.24 -28.82 -4.19
CA PHE A 689 22.62 -28.56 -4.64
C PHE A 689 22.72 -28.44 -6.17
N GLU A 690 22.07 -29.34 -6.90
CA GLU A 690 22.05 -29.27 -8.37
C GLU A 690 21.31 -28.03 -8.88
N SER A 691 20.23 -27.62 -8.22
CA SER A 691 19.51 -26.40 -8.59
C SER A 691 20.34 -25.15 -8.33
N TRP A 692 21.02 -25.07 -7.18
CA TRP A 692 21.92 -23.97 -6.82
C TRP A 692 23.12 -23.84 -7.77
N LYS A 693 23.69 -24.94 -8.25
CA LYS A 693 24.75 -24.90 -9.30
C LYS A 693 24.25 -24.24 -10.59
N ARG A 694 23.00 -24.47 -11.00
CA ARG A 694 22.41 -23.83 -12.19
C ARG A 694 22.12 -22.35 -11.95
N ILE A 695 21.66 -21.99 -10.75
CA ILE A 695 21.44 -20.60 -10.34
C ILE A 695 22.77 -19.84 -10.39
N ASP A 696 23.85 -20.43 -9.87
CA ASP A 696 25.20 -19.86 -9.92
C ASP A 696 25.68 -19.61 -11.35
N GLU A 697 25.47 -20.58 -12.24
CA GLU A 697 25.80 -20.43 -13.67
C GLU A 697 25.04 -19.25 -14.31
N ALA A 698 23.74 -19.15 -14.04
CA ALA A 698 22.93 -18.04 -14.53
C ALA A 698 23.38 -16.69 -13.95
N GLN A 699 23.69 -16.65 -12.65
CA GLN A 699 24.14 -15.42 -11.99
C GLN A 699 25.47 -14.93 -12.57
N LEU A 700 26.42 -15.84 -12.80
CA LEU A 700 27.70 -15.51 -13.40
C LEU A 700 27.52 -14.85 -14.78
N ILE A 701 26.60 -15.37 -15.60
CA ILE A 701 26.30 -14.78 -16.92
C ILE A 701 25.73 -13.35 -16.76
N VAL A 702 24.78 -13.15 -15.85
CA VAL A 702 24.19 -11.83 -15.60
C VAL A 702 25.24 -10.83 -15.11
N GLU A 703 26.11 -11.25 -14.19
CA GLU A 703 27.22 -10.43 -13.67
C GLU A 703 28.21 -10.05 -14.77
N GLU A 704 28.56 -10.98 -15.67
CA GLU A 704 29.41 -10.69 -16.84
C GLU A 704 28.80 -9.62 -17.76
N LEU A 705 27.48 -9.65 -17.96
CA LEU A 705 26.80 -8.66 -18.81
C LEU A 705 26.86 -7.26 -18.19
N PHE A 706 26.68 -7.14 -16.87
CA PHE A 706 26.85 -5.86 -16.18
C PHE A 706 28.29 -5.39 -16.19
N ALA A 707 29.24 -6.29 -15.89
CA ALA A 707 30.67 -5.96 -15.91
C ALA A 707 31.15 -5.51 -17.31
N GLY A 708 30.50 -5.98 -18.38
CA GLY A 708 30.76 -5.58 -19.75
C GLY A 708 29.98 -4.37 -20.27
N ASP A 709 29.20 -3.68 -19.42
CA ASP A 709 28.30 -2.58 -19.79
C ASP A 709 27.33 -2.94 -20.95
N MET A 710 26.80 -4.17 -20.92
CA MET A 710 25.96 -4.71 -21.99
C MET A 710 24.45 -4.63 -21.69
N VAL A 711 24.08 -4.42 -20.44
CA VAL A 711 22.68 -4.26 -20.03
C VAL A 711 22.28 -2.79 -20.15
N LYS A 712 21.23 -2.50 -20.93
CA LYS A 712 20.73 -1.13 -21.15
C LYS A 712 19.24 -0.98 -20.76
N PRO A 713 18.84 0.13 -20.13
CA PRO A 713 19.70 1.20 -19.61
C PRO A 713 20.67 0.67 -18.52
N SER A 714 21.88 1.23 -18.48
CA SER A 714 22.87 0.87 -17.46
C SER A 714 22.39 1.25 -16.05
N PRO A 715 22.97 0.69 -14.98
CA PRO A 715 22.63 1.06 -13.59
C PRO A 715 22.63 2.57 -13.32
N GLU A 716 23.54 3.31 -13.95
CA GLU A 716 23.68 4.76 -13.84
C GLU A 716 22.61 5.53 -14.63
N GLU A 717 22.02 4.91 -15.66
CA GLU A 717 21.01 5.51 -16.55
C GLU A 717 19.57 5.20 -16.12
N ARG A 718 19.38 4.34 -15.10
CA ARG A 718 18.06 3.91 -14.60
C ARG A 718 17.88 4.26 -13.13
N PRO A 719 16.66 4.20 -12.57
CA PRO A 719 16.41 4.49 -11.16
C PRO A 719 17.23 3.61 -10.21
N PRO A 720 17.61 4.12 -9.03
CA PRO A 720 18.42 3.39 -8.06
C PRO A 720 17.66 2.18 -7.50
N PHE A 721 18.40 1.29 -6.83
CA PHE A 721 17.81 0.21 -6.04
C PHE A 721 16.78 0.79 -5.04
N PRO A 722 15.61 0.15 -4.87
CA PRO A 722 14.52 0.65 -4.03
C PRO A 722 15.00 1.07 -2.65
N LEU A 723 14.55 2.24 -2.18
CA LEU A 723 14.79 2.74 -0.82
C LEU A 723 16.27 2.93 -0.42
N SER A 724 17.21 2.98 -1.37
CA SER A 724 18.65 3.10 -1.10
C SER A 724 19.01 4.27 -0.18
N ASP A 725 18.33 5.41 -0.34
CA ASP A 725 18.50 6.61 0.49
C ASP A 725 18.25 6.33 1.98
N LEU A 726 17.14 5.63 2.29
CA LEU A 726 16.81 5.29 3.67
C LEU A 726 17.65 4.14 4.20
N MET A 727 18.02 3.18 3.35
CA MET A 727 18.89 2.08 3.79
C MET A 727 20.21 2.64 4.33
N VAL A 728 20.85 3.55 3.60
CA VAL A 728 22.07 4.23 4.06
C VAL A 728 21.80 5.05 5.33
N LYS A 729 20.68 5.77 5.39
CA LYS A 729 20.34 6.64 6.53
C LYS A 729 20.01 5.88 7.82
N ILE A 730 19.31 4.75 7.74
CA ILE A 730 18.66 4.08 8.88
C ILE A 730 19.41 2.82 9.30
N LEU A 731 19.89 2.01 8.36
CA LEU A 731 20.55 0.75 8.69
C LEU A 731 22.03 0.96 9.04
N GLY A 732 22.68 1.92 8.39
CA GLY A 732 24.08 2.25 8.65
C GLY A 732 25.06 1.10 8.34
N PRO A 733 26.36 1.33 8.57
CA PRO A 733 27.40 0.34 8.29
C PRO A 733 27.36 -0.88 9.24
N GLU A 734 26.75 -0.75 10.42
CA GLU A 734 26.64 -1.86 11.39
C GLU A 734 25.72 -2.97 10.89
N LYS A 735 24.59 -2.62 10.24
CA LYS A 735 23.64 -3.60 9.71
C LYS A 735 23.98 -3.99 8.27
N LEU A 736 24.35 -3.04 7.42
CA LEU A 736 24.66 -3.30 6.02
C LEU A 736 26.05 -3.93 5.81
N GLY A 737 26.97 -3.77 6.76
CA GLY A 737 28.40 -4.01 6.53
C GLY A 737 29.04 -2.80 5.83
N PRO A 738 30.32 -2.51 6.10
CA PRO A 738 30.97 -1.30 5.59
C PRO A 738 31.08 -1.26 4.06
N GLU A 739 31.31 -2.42 3.42
CA GLU A 739 31.45 -2.51 1.96
C GLU A 739 30.12 -2.16 1.24
N VAL A 740 29.02 -2.81 1.63
CA VAL A 740 27.69 -2.56 1.03
C VAL A 740 27.19 -1.15 1.36
N TYR A 741 27.42 -0.67 2.59
CA TYR A 741 27.08 0.70 2.99
C TYR A 741 27.79 1.74 2.12
N ASN A 742 29.11 1.60 1.95
CA ASN A 742 29.91 2.52 1.13
C ASN A 742 29.47 2.45 -0.33
N LEU A 743 29.24 1.25 -0.87
CA LEU A 743 28.80 1.08 -2.25
C LEU A 743 27.45 1.75 -2.54
N LEU A 744 26.45 1.56 -1.66
CA LEU A 744 25.14 2.22 -1.79
C LEU A 744 25.27 3.74 -1.73
N LYS A 745 26.17 4.24 -0.87
CA LYS A 745 26.39 5.69 -0.69
C LYS A 745 27.12 6.31 -1.87
N GLU A 746 28.18 5.68 -2.36
CA GLU A 746 29.01 6.18 -3.47
C GLU A 746 28.26 6.16 -4.80
N THR A 747 27.45 5.14 -5.04
CA THR A 747 26.64 5.02 -6.26
C THR A 747 25.27 5.71 -6.14
N ASN A 748 24.93 6.24 -4.97
CA ASN A 748 23.58 6.74 -4.66
C ASN A 748 22.48 5.70 -5.00
N GLY A 749 22.78 4.41 -4.79
CA GLY A 749 21.88 3.30 -5.12
C GLY A 749 21.84 2.91 -6.61
N HIS A 750 22.58 3.57 -7.50
CA HIS A 750 22.68 3.22 -8.92
C HIS A 750 23.69 2.10 -9.15
N LEU A 751 23.30 0.89 -8.77
CA LEU A 751 24.08 -0.33 -8.93
C LEU A 751 23.15 -1.51 -9.28
N PRO A 752 23.65 -2.56 -9.93
CA PRO A 752 22.89 -3.79 -10.06
C PRO A 752 22.88 -4.53 -8.72
N VAL A 753 21.71 -4.96 -8.27
CA VAL A 753 21.55 -5.82 -7.08
C VAL A 753 20.99 -7.16 -7.52
N VAL A 754 21.89 -8.09 -7.82
CA VAL A 754 21.56 -9.39 -8.41
C VAL A 754 21.72 -10.49 -7.35
N GLY A 755 20.89 -11.51 -7.44
CA GLY A 755 21.01 -12.70 -6.60
C GLY A 755 20.06 -12.75 -5.41
N PRO A 756 20.23 -13.74 -4.53
CA PRO A 756 19.23 -14.12 -3.57
C PRO A 756 18.95 -13.06 -2.51
N ILE A 757 17.70 -13.07 -2.05
CA ILE A 757 17.11 -12.20 -1.02
C ILE A 757 16.94 -10.74 -1.46
N LEU A 758 18.00 -9.93 -1.62
CA LEU A 758 17.83 -8.52 -1.99
C LEU A 758 17.48 -8.33 -3.46
N GLY A 759 17.97 -9.19 -4.35
CA GLY A 759 17.59 -9.18 -5.77
C GLY A 759 16.13 -9.57 -6.03
N ALA A 760 15.40 -10.03 -5.00
CA ALA A 760 13.97 -10.31 -5.11
C ALA A 760 13.13 -9.07 -5.44
N TYR A 761 13.65 -7.85 -5.21
CA TYR A 761 12.95 -6.60 -5.54
C TYR A 761 12.43 -6.59 -6.98
N ALA A 762 13.16 -7.22 -7.90
CA ALA A 762 12.82 -7.36 -9.32
C ALA A 762 11.49 -8.12 -9.58
N ILE A 763 10.95 -8.79 -8.55
CA ILE A 763 9.61 -9.39 -8.56
C ILE A 763 8.52 -8.38 -8.22
N PHE A 764 8.80 -7.49 -7.27
CA PHE A 764 7.81 -6.69 -6.55
C PHE A 764 7.73 -5.23 -6.99
N THR A 765 8.70 -4.76 -7.77
CA THR A 765 8.73 -3.39 -8.25
C THR A 765 9.40 -3.30 -9.61
N GLU A 766 8.96 -2.33 -10.40
CA GLU A 766 9.54 -1.97 -11.69
C GLU A 766 9.53 -0.43 -11.80
N LYS A 767 10.57 0.11 -12.46
CA LYS A 767 10.58 1.50 -12.92
C LYS A 767 11.70 1.74 -13.94
N ASP A 768 11.34 2.32 -15.08
CA ASP A 768 12.28 2.88 -16.08
C ASP A 768 13.48 1.96 -16.39
N GLY A 769 13.23 0.66 -16.63
CA GLY A 769 14.27 -0.32 -16.96
C GLY A 769 15.03 -0.93 -15.76
N ASN A 770 14.56 -0.71 -14.53
CA ASN A 770 15.02 -1.42 -13.33
C ASN A 770 13.86 -2.23 -12.71
N PRO A 771 13.91 -3.58 -12.72
CA PRO A 771 14.96 -4.43 -13.29
C PRO A 771 14.96 -4.44 -14.82
N SER A 772 16.07 -4.90 -15.41
CA SER A 772 16.17 -5.23 -16.84
C SER A 772 15.51 -6.59 -17.14
N GLY A 773 15.32 -6.89 -18.43
CA GLY A 773 14.76 -8.18 -18.86
C GLY A 773 15.59 -9.38 -18.39
N VAL A 774 16.92 -9.30 -18.44
CA VAL A 774 17.79 -10.42 -18.01
C VAL A 774 17.80 -10.60 -16.48
N GLU A 775 17.72 -9.50 -15.72
CA GLU A 775 17.51 -9.57 -14.26
C GLU A 775 16.16 -10.20 -13.92
N ARG A 776 15.11 -9.87 -14.70
CA ARG A 776 13.78 -10.45 -14.52
C ARG A 776 13.77 -11.97 -14.79
N GLU A 777 14.39 -12.42 -15.87
CA GLU A 777 14.53 -13.85 -16.16
C GLU A 777 15.29 -14.60 -15.05
N TYR A 778 16.36 -13.98 -14.54
CA TYR A 778 17.17 -14.56 -13.47
C TYR A 778 16.42 -14.62 -12.13
N VAL A 779 15.73 -13.56 -11.71
CA VAL A 779 14.99 -13.59 -10.44
C VAL A 779 13.84 -14.60 -10.47
N GLU A 780 13.13 -14.74 -11.60
CA GLU A 780 12.10 -15.77 -11.74
C GLU A 780 12.70 -17.19 -11.68
N MET A 781 13.92 -17.38 -12.17
CA MET A 781 14.61 -18.66 -12.11
C MET A 781 14.83 -19.12 -10.66
N TRP A 782 15.42 -18.28 -9.80
CA TRP A 782 15.77 -18.68 -8.43
C TRP A 782 14.66 -18.43 -7.40
N PHE A 783 13.80 -17.44 -7.60
CA PHE A 783 12.75 -17.09 -6.64
C PHE A 783 11.40 -17.76 -6.94
N TRP A 784 11.14 -18.17 -8.18
CA TRP A 784 9.95 -18.98 -8.50
C TRP A 784 10.32 -20.40 -8.86
N LYS A 785 11.03 -20.62 -9.96
CA LYS A 785 11.18 -21.96 -10.54
C LYS A 785 11.98 -22.91 -9.65
N HIS A 786 13.09 -22.44 -9.10
CA HIS A 786 13.84 -23.18 -8.10
C HIS A 786 12.98 -23.57 -6.88
N LEU A 787 12.18 -22.64 -6.36
CA LEU A 787 11.34 -22.89 -5.18
C LEU A 787 10.18 -23.84 -5.48
N GLN A 788 9.57 -23.74 -6.67
CA GLN A 788 8.56 -24.72 -7.13
C GLN A 788 9.15 -26.13 -7.14
N GLY A 789 10.35 -26.24 -7.72
CA GLY A 789 11.12 -27.47 -7.72
C GLY A 789 11.41 -28.04 -6.34
N TYR A 790 11.94 -27.20 -5.45
CA TYR A 790 12.23 -27.54 -4.06
C TYR A 790 11.00 -28.06 -3.33
N LYS A 791 9.90 -27.30 -3.34
CA LYS A 791 8.64 -27.70 -2.67
C LYS A 791 8.05 -28.96 -3.29
N GLY A 792 8.17 -29.14 -4.61
CA GLY A 792 7.82 -30.37 -5.30
C GLY A 792 8.55 -31.61 -4.77
N VAL A 793 9.89 -31.55 -4.62
CA VAL A 793 10.64 -32.69 -4.04
C VAL A 793 10.32 -32.87 -2.55
N ALA A 794 10.27 -31.77 -1.79
CA ALA A 794 10.01 -31.80 -0.36
C ALA A 794 8.65 -32.44 -0.02
N HIS A 795 7.62 -32.17 -0.84
CA HIS A 795 6.28 -32.72 -0.67
C HIS A 795 5.97 -33.94 -1.55
N ALA A 796 7.00 -34.57 -2.13
CA ALA A 796 6.86 -35.78 -2.94
C ALA A 796 5.86 -35.66 -4.11
N GLN A 797 5.91 -34.52 -4.80
CA GLN A 797 5.14 -34.23 -6.00
C GLN A 797 6.09 -34.12 -7.21
N GLN A 798 6.09 -35.19 -8.02
CA GLN A 798 7.03 -35.35 -9.13
C GLN A 798 6.85 -34.36 -10.28
N ASP A 799 5.62 -33.91 -10.54
CA ASP A 799 5.28 -33.04 -11.66
C ASP A 799 5.71 -31.59 -11.38
N ILE A 800 5.44 -31.09 -10.19
CA ILE A 800 5.85 -29.77 -9.71
C ILE A 800 7.38 -29.73 -9.55
N SER A 801 8.00 -30.81 -9.04
CA SER A 801 9.46 -30.94 -8.98
C SER A 801 10.12 -30.79 -10.35
N TRP A 802 9.56 -31.44 -11.37
CA TRP A 802 10.14 -31.46 -12.72
C TRP A 802 9.62 -30.34 -13.62
N TRP A 803 8.33 -30.30 -13.92
CA TRP A 803 7.71 -29.43 -14.93
C TRP A 803 7.53 -27.98 -14.50
N LEU A 804 7.36 -27.72 -13.20
CA LEU A 804 7.35 -26.36 -12.65
C LEU A 804 8.72 -25.96 -12.10
N GLY A 805 9.50 -26.94 -11.64
CA GLY A 805 10.85 -26.76 -11.11
C GLY A 805 11.96 -26.90 -12.13
N SER A 806 12.56 -28.10 -12.19
CA SER A 806 13.81 -28.33 -12.91
C SER A 806 13.77 -27.94 -14.39
N SER A 807 12.73 -28.32 -15.12
CA SER A 807 12.60 -27.99 -16.55
C SER A 807 12.52 -26.47 -16.77
N GLN A 808 11.84 -25.76 -15.89
CA GLN A 808 11.72 -24.30 -15.96
C GLN A 808 13.03 -23.62 -15.60
N THR A 809 13.77 -24.10 -14.59
CA THR A 809 15.11 -23.55 -14.29
C THR A 809 16.08 -23.74 -15.45
N MET A 810 16.04 -24.89 -16.14
CA MET A 810 16.83 -25.12 -17.36
C MET A 810 16.39 -24.22 -18.52
N GLY A 811 15.08 -24.02 -18.68
CA GLY A 811 14.52 -23.10 -19.67
C GLY A 811 14.95 -21.65 -19.44
N LYS A 812 14.86 -21.17 -18.19
CA LYS A 812 15.34 -19.83 -17.81
C LYS A 812 16.83 -19.65 -18.06
N LEU A 813 17.66 -20.64 -17.70
CA LEU A 813 19.09 -20.61 -18.03
C LEU A 813 19.33 -20.50 -19.55
N THR A 814 18.56 -21.26 -20.35
CA THR A 814 18.65 -21.18 -21.83
C THR A 814 18.31 -19.78 -22.34
N HIS A 815 17.25 -19.16 -21.82
CA HIS A 815 16.87 -17.80 -22.19
C HIS A 815 17.94 -16.78 -21.80
N ILE A 816 18.51 -16.90 -20.60
CA ILE A 816 19.59 -16.02 -20.13
C ILE A 816 20.84 -16.15 -21.02
N GLN A 817 21.21 -17.38 -21.42
CA GLN A 817 22.33 -17.61 -22.35
C GLN A 817 22.08 -17.02 -23.74
N ASP A 818 20.86 -17.16 -24.27
CA ASP A 818 20.48 -16.58 -25.56
C ASP A 818 20.50 -15.05 -25.52
N GLU A 819 19.93 -14.46 -24.47
CA GLU A 819 19.93 -13.02 -24.28
C GLU A 819 21.35 -12.47 -24.10
N ALA A 820 22.19 -13.16 -23.31
CA ALA A 820 23.59 -12.81 -23.18
C ALA A 820 24.32 -12.82 -24.52
N THR A 821 24.03 -13.80 -25.40
CA THR A 821 24.62 -13.89 -26.74
C THR A 821 24.18 -12.71 -27.61
N LYS A 822 22.90 -12.33 -27.56
CA LYS A 822 22.37 -11.17 -28.30
C LYS A 822 23.02 -9.87 -27.83
N LEU A 823 23.10 -9.64 -26.52
CA LEU A 823 23.70 -8.45 -25.93
C LEU A 823 25.20 -8.35 -26.24
N LYS A 824 25.96 -9.46 -26.10
CA LYS A 824 27.37 -9.54 -26.49
C LYS A 824 27.57 -9.20 -27.97
N ARG A 825 26.69 -9.68 -28.85
CA ARG A 825 26.72 -9.37 -30.29
C ARG A 825 26.39 -7.90 -30.57
N LEU A 826 25.37 -7.35 -29.92
CA LEU A 826 24.97 -5.96 -30.10
C LEU A 826 26.10 -5.01 -29.68
N LYS A 827 26.71 -5.27 -28.51
CA LYS A 827 27.86 -4.53 -28.00
C LYS A 827 29.03 -4.54 -28.99
N ALA A 828 29.35 -5.71 -29.56
CA ALA A 828 30.41 -5.81 -30.57
C ALA A 828 30.11 -5.00 -31.84
N LEU A 829 28.85 -4.91 -32.26
CA LEU A 829 28.43 -4.08 -33.40
C LEU A 829 28.53 -2.59 -33.08
N GLU A 830 28.07 -2.16 -31.90
CA GLU A 830 28.18 -0.77 -31.45
C GLU A 830 29.64 -0.31 -31.34
N ASP A 831 30.51 -1.14 -30.77
CA ASP A 831 31.93 -0.84 -30.65
C ASP A 831 32.60 -0.80 -32.03
N ALA A 832 32.22 -1.68 -32.96
CA ALA A 832 32.69 -1.64 -34.34
C ALA A 832 32.22 -0.40 -35.11
N MET A 833 31.02 0.11 -34.81
CA MET A 833 30.48 1.34 -35.39
C MET A 833 31.15 2.60 -34.83
N LYS A 834 31.51 2.62 -33.55
CA LYS A 834 32.24 3.75 -32.92
C LYS A 834 33.69 3.88 -33.41
N ASN A 835 34.29 2.77 -33.87
CA ASN A 835 35.65 2.73 -34.39
C ASN A 835 35.76 3.02 -35.91
N LYS A 836 34.64 3.31 -36.58
CA LYS A 836 34.57 3.81 -37.96
C LYS A 836 34.22 5.28 -37.95
#